data_AF-A0A938RIX0-F1
#
_entry.id   AF-A0A938RIX0-F1
#
_cell.length_a   1.000
_cell.length_b   1.000
_cell.length_c   1.000
_cell.angle_alpha   90.00
_cell.angle_beta   90.00
_cell.angle_gamma   90.00
#
_symmetry.space_group_name_H-M   'P 1'
#
loop_
_entity.id
_entity.type
_entity.pdbx_description
1 polymer ?
#
loop_
_entity_poly.entity_id
_entity_poly.type
_entity_poly.pdbx_seq_one_letter_code
_entity_poly.pdbx_strand_id
1 'polypeptide(L)'
;MVHIKRSMSAEGGMVVDFGYCMQVGAPNMKLLSVTMENEQITLENIVKEWQYLGGSALIAKIINSEVPPLADPLGPENRLIVACGPLAGTRAPQMGRISIGAKSPLTLGIKEANAGGPAGQILDRLGIRAVVVRGTPRDDRLYTLFISRNRAELIPADAYRGMKNYELVAVLQKKHGDKVAVISTGIAGERKYRAASVSLTDMFGDPSRNAARGGLGAVMGSKGLKAIVLDPAGAAPVDIADPDALRAVIRSWADVLKHDVACSLYSRFGTPFAINNSAGHGTLPANNYRSGRPENFVAVSGNSIQRILFERRGRMHGCMPGCLVQCSIIYPDKDGARLCGAYEYEMIALLGTNLGITDNDAIARLKYMCDDLGIDGIEAGSALGLAAEAGKMSWGDPEAAARLLAEIEKETPLGVALGNGAVATARYLNIDRVPAYKGQAIPAHDPRSVKGTGMTYFTSPMGADHTAGLTYRMPKDRHKQAENSLRSQIQAAICDAFGYCLNSVPGSRSVYPFFTDLMNARYGLRLTPDDIMEIGKQTLRDQLAFNQHAEFGKMDSTMPAFLQEEAIKPTGDRFDVDDAEVQNLWNGLDSFREKQKVWEVRIPPLPDVMLGAGVARNMGQRIRRLDVTRAFLVTDPFLFKSGKAQEVQKILEHSGIETVVFAEVEPDPPIELIERAGRLYRGSGCNGIVGFGGGSSLDSAKTLGLRVTHGGDLREYESLVGGGGKIKPIFPPVICIPTTSGTGSEANPCAVLTDRERDLKFILMSNHFIPKLAVVDPLICKSMPPGLTVESGIDALAHCIEGYVSLATPYHPYFESMALYGVKLIGRSLLRAYKDGNHIPARTDMCMAAICGGLAFLKGLGLGHALTHTLGSRCHMPHGRAALLGLLCFVKANKETCREPFIDMAQLIDRSNDLEESLLRLYKKLDIPIALKDYGIPKENLDEIAFYTSRDAVNMATDPASPSRRRILDLLTEMYDPQR
;
A
#
# COMPACT_ATOMS: atom_id res chain seq x y z
N MET A 1 19.62 31.70 -30.77
CA MET A 1 18.31 31.71 -31.47
C MET A 1 18.49 30.99 -32.79
N VAL A 2 17.77 29.90 -33.04
CA VAL A 2 17.66 29.32 -34.39
C VAL A 2 16.52 30.06 -35.09
N HIS A 3 16.71 30.49 -36.35
CA HIS A 3 15.65 31.16 -37.12
C HIS A 3 14.53 30.16 -37.44
N ILE A 4 13.42 30.26 -36.72
CA ILE A 4 12.23 29.43 -36.94
C ILE A 4 11.28 30.17 -37.91
N LYS A 5 10.84 29.48 -38.98
CA LYS A 5 9.79 30.00 -39.88
C LYS A 5 8.46 30.08 -39.11
N ARG A 6 7.86 31.26 -39.10
CA ARG A 6 6.52 31.52 -38.56
C ARG A 6 5.50 31.46 -39.71
N SER A 7 4.43 30.70 -39.54
CA SER A 7 3.29 30.66 -40.49
C SER A 7 1.99 30.45 -39.74
N MET A 8 0.87 30.92 -40.30
CA MET A 8 -0.47 30.56 -39.78
C MET A 8 -0.89 29.19 -40.31
N SER A 9 -1.55 28.38 -39.49
CA SER A 9 -2.16 27.13 -39.93
C SER A 9 -3.46 27.34 -40.71
N ALA A 10 -3.91 26.28 -41.38
CA ALA A 10 -5.21 26.26 -42.06
C ALA A 10 -6.40 26.47 -41.11
N GLU A 11 -6.21 26.29 -39.80
CA GLU A 11 -7.23 26.51 -38.76
C GLU A 11 -7.06 27.87 -38.04
N GLY A 12 -6.18 28.74 -38.53
CA GLY A 12 -5.99 30.09 -37.99
C GLY A 12 -5.11 30.18 -36.74
N GLY A 13 -4.34 29.13 -36.42
CA GLY A 13 -3.41 29.07 -35.28
C GLY A 13 -1.98 29.49 -35.63
N MET A 14 -1.21 29.94 -34.64
CA MET A 14 0.22 30.27 -34.79
C MET A 14 1.07 28.99 -34.72
N VAL A 15 1.80 28.69 -35.80
CA VAL A 15 2.63 27.47 -35.92
C VAL A 15 4.11 27.79 -35.80
N VAL A 16 4.80 26.95 -35.02
CA VAL A 16 6.26 26.90 -34.97
C VAL A 16 6.69 25.53 -35.49
N ASP A 17 7.26 25.50 -36.70
CA ASP A 17 7.87 24.31 -37.29
C ASP A 17 9.29 24.16 -36.73
N PHE A 18 9.57 23.02 -36.09
CA PHE A 18 10.88 22.73 -35.53
C PHE A 18 11.91 22.39 -36.62
N GLY A 19 11.49 22.10 -37.86
CA GLY A 19 12.38 21.75 -38.97
C GLY A 19 13.40 20.65 -38.64
N TYR A 20 14.51 20.59 -39.37
CA TYR A 20 15.67 19.71 -39.08
C TYR A 20 16.39 20.06 -37.76
N CYS A 21 15.86 20.97 -36.91
CA CYS A 21 16.50 21.42 -35.66
C CYS A 21 16.51 20.33 -34.56
N MET A 22 15.82 19.21 -34.78
CA MET A 22 15.84 18.03 -33.89
C MET A 22 16.75 16.89 -34.39
N GLN A 23 17.62 17.13 -35.40
CA GLN A 23 18.62 16.13 -35.78
C GLN A 23 19.79 16.07 -34.77
N VAL A 24 19.83 14.94 -34.07
CA VAL A 24 21.00 14.14 -33.66
C VAL A 24 22.31 14.92 -33.50
N GLY A 25 22.64 15.31 -32.26
CA GLY A 25 23.99 15.76 -31.90
C GLY A 25 24.14 16.88 -30.87
N ALA A 26 23.05 17.45 -30.32
CA ALA A 26 23.16 18.52 -29.31
C ALA A 26 22.77 18.03 -27.89
N PRO A 27 23.67 18.10 -26.89
CA PRO A 27 23.46 17.54 -25.54
C PRO A 27 22.51 18.34 -24.64
N ASN A 28 21.76 19.32 -25.15
CA ASN A 28 20.96 20.24 -24.33
C ASN A 28 19.45 19.99 -24.45
N MET A 29 18.82 19.59 -23.33
CA MET A 29 17.37 19.44 -23.21
C MET A 29 16.68 20.79 -23.41
N LYS A 30 15.42 20.76 -23.88
CA LYS A 30 14.69 21.98 -24.26
C LYS A 30 13.56 22.35 -23.29
N LEU A 31 13.27 23.65 -23.22
CA LEU A 31 12.03 24.21 -22.69
C LEU A 31 11.17 24.69 -23.85
N LEU A 32 9.88 24.33 -23.84
CA LEU A 32 8.90 24.94 -24.74
C LEU A 32 8.24 26.12 -24.01
N SER A 33 8.64 27.32 -24.37
CA SER A 33 8.12 28.58 -23.83
C SER A 33 6.92 29.03 -24.67
N VAL A 34 5.79 29.30 -24.01
CA VAL A 34 4.55 29.77 -24.64
C VAL A 34 4.14 31.08 -23.98
N THR A 35 4.01 32.15 -24.74
CA THR A 35 3.62 33.48 -24.27
C THR A 35 2.25 33.82 -24.84
N MET A 36 1.25 33.91 -23.97
CA MET A 36 -0.15 34.03 -24.40
C MET A 36 -0.52 35.42 -24.90
N GLU A 37 0.15 36.50 -24.46
CA GLU A 37 -0.19 37.87 -24.90
C GLU A 37 0.02 38.10 -26.39
N ASN A 38 0.94 37.37 -27.01
CA ASN A 38 1.28 37.51 -28.42
C ASN A 38 1.28 36.16 -29.15
N GLU A 39 0.69 35.14 -28.52
CA GLU A 39 0.56 33.76 -29.02
C GLU A 39 1.90 33.14 -29.46
N GLN A 40 3.01 33.61 -28.88
CA GLN A 40 4.34 33.20 -29.31
C GLN A 40 4.76 31.89 -28.65
N ILE A 41 5.24 30.96 -29.48
CA ILE A 41 5.89 29.73 -29.01
C ILE A 41 7.39 29.80 -29.33
N THR A 42 8.24 29.45 -28.37
CA THR A 42 9.70 29.36 -28.54
C THR A 42 10.23 28.06 -27.94
N LEU A 43 11.20 27.46 -28.63
CA LEU A 43 11.94 26.32 -28.12
C LEU A 43 13.33 26.80 -27.67
N GLU A 44 13.57 26.72 -26.36
CA GLU A 44 14.76 27.26 -25.71
C GLU A 44 15.61 26.13 -25.14
N ASN A 45 16.92 26.34 -25.06
CA ASN A 45 17.78 25.42 -24.30
C ASN A 45 17.55 25.64 -22.81
N ILE A 46 17.50 24.55 -22.04
CA ILE A 46 17.64 24.67 -20.59
C ILE A 46 19.02 25.26 -20.28
N VAL A 47 19.07 26.15 -19.28
CA VAL A 47 20.33 26.70 -18.78
C VAL A 47 21.21 25.58 -18.23
N LYS A 48 22.53 25.72 -18.37
CA LYS A 48 23.49 24.63 -18.13
C LYS A 48 23.36 24.03 -16.73
N GLU A 49 23.06 24.87 -15.74
CA GLU A 49 22.92 24.53 -14.32
C GLU A 49 21.70 23.64 -14.05
N TRP A 50 20.67 23.69 -14.90
CA TRP A 50 19.40 22.97 -14.72
C TRP A 50 19.23 21.82 -15.72
N GLN A 51 20.22 21.59 -16.57
CA GLN A 51 20.20 20.63 -17.68
C GLN A 51 19.74 19.22 -17.29
N TYR A 52 20.03 18.78 -16.05
CA TYR A 52 19.69 17.46 -15.53
C TYR A 52 18.55 17.47 -14.51
N LEU A 53 17.94 18.63 -14.26
CA LEU A 53 16.77 18.75 -13.41
C LEU A 53 15.49 18.43 -14.19
N GLY A 54 14.47 18.01 -13.47
CA GLY A 54 13.13 17.82 -13.99
C GLY A 54 12.10 17.91 -12.87
N GLY A 55 10.86 17.57 -13.19
CA GLY A 55 9.75 17.52 -12.24
C GLY A 55 9.69 18.74 -11.31
N SER A 56 9.49 18.49 -10.01
CA SER A 56 9.37 19.54 -8.98
C SER A 56 10.64 20.37 -8.80
N ALA A 57 11.84 19.81 -9.02
CA ALA A 57 13.11 20.53 -8.89
C ALA A 57 13.23 21.64 -9.95
N LEU A 58 12.93 21.31 -11.21
CA LEU A 58 12.97 22.28 -12.30
C LEU A 58 11.87 23.34 -12.14
N ILE A 59 10.66 22.93 -11.71
CA ILE A 59 9.56 23.85 -11.40
C ILE A 59 9.99 24.87 -10.34
N ALA A 60 10.60 24.41 -9.24
CA ALA A 60 11.03 25.29 -8.16
C ALA A 60 12.08 26.32 -8.62
N LYS A 61 13.03 25.91 -9.49
CA LYS A 61 14.00 26.83 -10.09
C LYS A 61 13.33 27.89 -10.97
N ILE A 62 12.45 27.47 -11.89
CA ILE A 62 11.76 28.38 -12.81
C ILE A 62 10.89 29.38 -12.03
N ILE A 63 10.13 28.91 -11.03
CA ILE A 63 9.27 29.78 -10.22
C ILE A 63 10.10 30.84 -9.48
N ASN A 64 11.19 30.45 -8.81
CA ASN A 64 12.07 31.40 -8.13
C ASN A 64 12.71 32.42 -9.09
N SER A 65 13.00 32.03 -10.33
CA SER A 65 13.62 32.94 -11.30
C SER A 65 12.62 33.85 -12.02
N GLU A 66 11.39 33.39 -12.25
CA GLU A 66 10.48 34.05 -13.20
C GLU A 66 9.18 34.57 -12.58
N VAL A 67 8.80 34.12 -11.39
CA VAL A 67 7.54 34.50 -10.75
C VAL A 67 7.84 35.42 -9.56
N PRO A 68 7.36 36.68 -9.57
CA PRO A 68 7.40 37.51 -8.38
C PRO A 68 6.61 36.83 -7.23
N PRO A 69 7.18 36.68 -6.02
CA PRO A 69 6.49 35.99 -4.92
C PRO A 69 5.13 36.60 -4.55
N LEU A 70 4.92 37.89 -4.82
CA LEU A 70 3.66 38.61 -4.56
C LEU A 70 2.75 38.75 -5.80
N ALA A 71 3.10 38.14 -6.94
CA ALA A 71 2.27 38.17 -8.14
C ALA A 71 0.87 37.59 -7.88
N ASP A 72 -0.16 38.11 -8.54
CA ASP A 72 -1.48 37.47 -8.52
C ASP A 72 -1.36 36.03 -9.10
N PRO A 73 -1.75 34.98 -8.36
CA PRO A 73 -1.72 33.61 -8.85
C PRO A 73 -2.51 33.39 -10.16
N LEU A 74 -3.54 34.21 -10.44
CA LEU A 74 -4.31 34.10 -11.68
C LEU A 74 -3.89 35.14 -12.73
N GLY A 75 -2.95 36.03 -12.40
CA GLY A 75 -2.45 37.09 -13.27
C GLY A 75 -1.40 36.65 -14.31
N PRO A 76 -0.95 37.58 -15.16
CA PRO A 76 0.01 37.32 -16.25
C PRO A 76 1.44 37.07 -15.76
N GLU A 77 1.81 37.55 -14.56
CA GLU A 77 3.14 37.36 -13.98
C GLU A 77 3.37 35.94 -13.46
N ASN A 78 2.30 35.18 -13.18
CA ASN A 78 2.43 33.78 -12.80
C ASN A 78 2.76 32.89 -14.02
N ARG A 79 3.23 31.67 -13.76
CA ARG A 79 3.56 30.66 -14.78
C ARG A 79 2.71 29.43 -14.56
N LEU A 80 2.31 28.77 -15.64
CA LEU A 80 1.95 27.35 -15.60
C LEU A 80 3.13 26.56 -16.16
N ILE A 81 3.67 25.65 -15.36
CA ILE A 81 4.83 24.84 -15.74
C ILE A 81 4.42 23.37 -15.75
N VAL A 82 4.68 22.68 -16.85
CA VAL A 82 4.45 21.24 -17.01
C VAL A 82 5.80 20.58 -17.24
N ALA A 83 6.32 19.83 -16.26
CA ALA A 83 7.68 19.30 -16.28
C ALA A 83 7.69 17.77 -16.11
N CYS A 84 8.38 17.07 -17.01
CA CYS A 84 8.66 15.64 -16.84
C CYS A 84 9.94 15.42 -16.02
N GLY A 85 10.08 14.24 -15.42
CA GLY A 85 11.31 13.86 -14.74
C GLY A 85 12.49 13.63 -15.70
N PRO A 86 13.75 13.75 -15.24
CA PRO A 86 14.96 13.53 -16.01
C PRO A 86 15.14 12.12 -16.58
N LEU A 87 14.27 11.17 -16.23
CA LEU A 87 14.36 9.76 -16.64
C LEU A 87 13.05 9.28 -17.33
N ALA A 88 12.11 10.18 -17.61
CA ALA A 88 10.74 9.83 -17.98
C ALA A 88 10.64 9.00 -19.28
N GLY A 89 11.36 9.38 -20.33
CA GLY A 89 11.33 8.73 -21.64
C GLY A 89 12.12 7.42 -21.71
N THR A 90 12.78 7.01 -20.61
CA THR A 90 13.52 5.75 -20.54
C THR A 90 12.58 4.55 -20.37
N ARG A 91 13.15 3.34 -20.37
CA ARG A 91 12.42 2.10 -20.06
C ARG A 91 12.43 1.76 -18.56
N ALA A 92 12.96 2.65 -17.71
CA ALA A 92 12.99 2.42 -16.28
C ALA A 92 11.56 2.34 -15.72
N PRO A 93 11.27 1.34 -14.87
CA PRO A 93 9.92 1.15 -14.40
C PRO A 93 9.56 2.30 -13.46
N GLN A 94 8.29 2.69 -13.49
CA GLN A 94 7.71 3.81 -12.72
C GLN A 94 8.28 5.22 -12.95
N MET A 95 9.17 5.39 -13.93
CA MET A 95 9.69 6.68 -14.36
C MET A 95 8.82 7.32 -15.43
N GLY A 96 7.63 7.79 -15.06
CA GLY A 96 6.72 8.41 -16.03
C GLY A 96 5.80 9.46 -15.44
N ARG A 97 6.03 9.85 -14.17
CA ARG A 97 5.24 10.89 -13.52
C ARG A 97 5.58 12.25 -14.11
N ILE A 98 4.59 13.13 -14.10
CA ILE A 98 4.69 14.51 -14.59
C ILE A 98 4.24 15.46 -13.49
N SER A 99 4.98 16.54 -13.34
CA SER A 99 4.73 17.59 -12.36
C SER A 99 4.10 18.80 -13.05
N ILE A 100 3.04 19.33 -12.47
CA ILE A 100 2.45 20.61 -12.84
C ILE A 100 2.75 21.59 -11.70
N GLY A 101 3.18 22.82 -12.00
CA GLY A 101 3.49 23.79 -10.96
C GLY A 101 3.27 25.25 -11.34
N ALA A 102 3.02 26.06 -10.32
CA ALA A 102 2.76 27.49 -10.39
C ALA A 102 2.81 28.13 -8.98
N LYS A 103 2.64 29.46 -8.88
CA LYS A 103 2.08 30.05 -7.66
C LYS A 103 0.60 29.65 -7.55
N SER A 104 0.20 29.06 -6.43
CA SER A 104 -1.12 28.49 -6.22
C SER A 104 -2.17 29.55 -5.87
N PRO A 105 -3.35 29.56 -6.52
CA PRO A 105 -4.46 30.44 -6.12
C PRO A 105 -5.17 29.98 -4.83
N LEU A 106 -4.93 28.74 -4.39
CA LEU A 106 -5.53 28.19 -3.18
C LEU A 106 -4.72 28.52 -1.93
N THR A 107 -3.41 28.33 -2.00
CA THR A 107 -2.46 28.45 -0.88
C THR A 107 -1.63 29.73 -0.95
N LEU A 108 -1.62 30.43 -2.09
CA LEU A 108 -0.85 31.66 -2.35
C LEU A 108 0.68 31.51 -2.20
N GLY A 109 1.17 30.27 -2.22
CA GLY A 109 2.59 29.92 -2.22
C GLY A 109 2.97 29.16 -3.48
N ILE A 110 4.18 28.61 -3.50
CA ILE A 110 4.58 27.65 -4.53
C ILE A 110 3.72 26.39 -4.41
N LYS A 111 3.34 25.80 -5.55
CA LYS A 111 2.68 24.50 -5.60
C LYS A 111 3.23 23.67 -6.73
N GLU A 112 3.45 22.39 -6.43
CA GLU A 112 3.54 21.31 -7.39
C GLU A 112 2.38 20.35 -7.14
N ALA A 113 1.82 19.79 -8.21
CA ALA A 113 0.95 18.63 -8.16
C ALA A 113 1.36 17.63 -9.23
N ASN A 114 1.33 16.35 -8.85
CA ASN A 114 1.93 15.27 -9.62
C ASN A 114 0.89 14.30 -10.18
N ALA A 115 1.08 13.86 -11.42
CA ALA A 115 0.19 12.90 -12.08
C ALA A 115 0.94 11.79 -12.80
N GLY A 116 0.24 10.67 -13.07
CA GLY A 116 0.73 9.62 -13.96
C GLY A 116 0.20 9.77 -15.38
N GLY A 117 0.07 8.66 -16.10
CA GLY A 117 -0.23 8.65 -17.53
C GLY A 117 1.03 8.72 -18.40
N PRO A 118 0.88 8.71 -19.74
CA PRO A 118 2.01 8.69 -20.67
C PRO A 118 2.63 10.08 -20.94
N ALA A 119 2.01 11.17 -20.49
CA ALA A 119 2.38 12.54 -20.86
C ALA A 119 3.86 12.88 -20.59
N GLY A 120 4.38 12.55 -19.39
CA GLY A 120 5.76 12.84 -19.02
C GLY A 120 6.78 12.12 -19.92
N GLN A 121 6.48 10.87 -20.29
CA GLN A 121 7.36 10.07 -21.14
C GLN A 121 7.32 10.55 -22.59
N ILE A 122 6.15 10.96 -23.08
CA ILE A 122 6.00 11.54 -24.42
C ILE A 122 6.79 12.85 -24.51
N LEU A 123 6.65 13.74 -23.52
CA LEU A 123 7.35 15.03 -23.51
C LEU A 123 8.88 14.84 -23.59
N ASP A 124 9.44 13.92 -22.79
CA ASP A 124 10.87 13.63 -22.80
C ASP A 124 11.34 12.99 -24.12
N ARG A 125 10.53 12.12 -24.74
CA ARG A 125 10.80 11.56 -26.07
C ARG A 125 10.69 12.58 -27.20
N LEU A 126 9.92 13.65 -27.01
CA LEU A 126 9.88 14.81 -27.90
C LEU A 126 11.08 15.74 -27.70
N GLY A 127 12.00 15.43 -26.77
CA GLY A 127 13.19 16.24 -26.48
C GLY A 127 12.90 17.47 -25.61
N ILE A 128 11.72 17.52 -24.99
CA ILE A 128 11.25 18.64 -24.17
C ILE A 128 11.26 18.19 -22.70
N ARG A 129 11.90 18.96 -21.82
CA ARG A 129 11.86 18.71 -20.37
C ARG A 129 10.63 19.34 -19.72
N ALA A 130 10.29 20.55 -20.14
CA ALA A 130 9.15 21.27 -19.61
C ALA A 130 8.51 22.20 -20.63
N VAL A 131 7.21 22.44 -20.45
CA VAL A 131 6.43 23.49 -21.10
C VAL A 131 6.21 24.60 -20.07
N VAL A 132 6.53 25.85 -20.42
CA VAL A 132 6.36 27.02 -19.56
C VAL A 132 5.42 28.01 -20.24
N VAL A 133 4.23 28.19 -19.67
CA VAL A 133 3.21 29.08 -20.19
C VAL A 133 3.21 30.38 -19.39
N ARG A 134 3.34 31.51 -20.10
CA ARG A 134 3.46 32.86 -19.57
C ARG A 134 2.30 33.71 -20.01
N GLY A 135 1.98 34.70 -19.18
CA GLY A 135 1.06 35.74 -19.57
C GLY A 135 -0.39 35.28 -19.65
N THR A 136 -1.27 36.16 -20.10
CA THR A 136 -2.68 35.81 -20.36
C THR A 136 -3.04 36.19 -21.80
N PRO A 137 -4.01 35.50 -22.43
CA PRO A 137 -4.47 35.93 -23.75
C PRO A 137 -5.03 37.37 -23.67
N ARG A 138 -4.92 38.13 -24.77
CA ARG A 138 -5.38 39.53 -24.83
C ARG A 138 -6.91 39.65 -24.80
N ASP A 139 -7.59 38.59 -25.19
CA ASP A 139 -9.03 38.42 -25.16
C ASP A 139 -9.40 37.16 -24.34
N ASP A 140 -10.68 36.90 -24.13
CA ASP A 140 -11.14 35.72 -23.38
C ASP A 140 -11.09 34.41 -24.20
N ARG A 141 -10.29 34.35 -25.29
CA ARG A 141 -10.20 33.16 -26.16
C ARG A 141 -9.56 31.98 -25.45
N LEU A 142 -10.06 30.80 -25.78
CA LEU A 142 -9.47 29.53 -25.35
C LEU A 142 -8.55 28.96 -26.42
N TYR A 143 -7.52 28.25 -25.98
CA TYR A 143 -6.54 27.59 -26.85
C TYR A 143 -6.29 26.14 -26.44
N THR A 144 -6.00 25.30 -27.43
CA THR A 144 -5.35 24.00 -27.27
C THR A 144 -3.90 24.13 -27.73
N LEU A 145 -2.94 23.77 -26.88
CA LEU A 145 -1.53 23.67 -27.28
C LEU A 145 -1.25 22.27 -27.82
N PHE A 146 -1.05 22.15 -29.13
CA PHE A 146 -0.65 20.89 -29.76
C PHE A 146 0.87 20.81 -29.85
N ILE A 147 1.46 19.68 -29.44
CA ILE A 147 2.90 19.44 -29.47
C ILE A 147 3.15 18.08 -30.12
N SER A 148 3.97 18.04 -31.16
CA SER A 148 4.46 16.83 -31.80
C SER A 148 5.96 16.92 -32.05
N ARG A 149 6.55 15.88 -32.66
CA ARG A 149 7.98 15.86 -32.99
C ARG A 149 8.40 17.08 -33.82
N ASN A 150 7.56 17.51 -34.76
CA ASN A 150 7.99 18.49 -35.76
C ASN A 150 7.39 19.88 -35.55
N ARG A 151 6.39 20.04 -34.67
CA ARG A 151 5.79 21.36 -34.44
C ARG A 151 5.19 21.51 -33.05
N ALA A 152 5.05 22.76 -32.63
CA ALA A 152 4.12 23.17 -31.60
C ALA A 152 3.20 24.28 -32.14
N GLU A 153 1.94 24.26 -31.72
CA GLU A 153 0.89 25.13 -32.26
C GLU A 153 -0.13 25.49 -31.19
N LEU A 154 -0.53 26.77 -31.13
CA LEU A 154 -1.68 27.24 -30.38
C LEU A 154 -2.90 27.25 -31.32
N ILE A 155 -3.85 26.35 -31.06
CA ILE A 155 -5.05 26.16 -31.86
C ILE A 155 -6.23 26.80 -31.10
N PRO A 156 -7.02 27.71 -31.73
CA PRO A 156 -8.24 28.22 -31.11
C PRO A 156 -9.17 27.11 -30.65
N ALA A 157 -9.71 27.25 -29.43
CA ALA A 157 -10.44 26.20 -28.73
C ALA A 157 -11.77 26.70 -28.13
N ASP A 158 -12.28 27.86 -28.59
CA ASP A 158 -13.57 28.39 -28.13
C ASP A 158 -14.74 27.44 -28.39
N ALA A 159 -14.62 26.56 -29.40
CA ALA A 159 -15.58 25.50 -29.66
C ALA A 159 -15.69 24.45 -28.53
N TYR A 160 -14.71 24.40 -27.62
CA TYR A 160 -14.69 23.50 -26.47
C TYR A 160 -15.04 24.18 -25.15
N ARG A 161 -15.42 25.46 -25.18
CA ARG A 161 -15.81 26.21 -23.99
C ARG A 161 -16.96 25.53 -23.26
N GLY A 162 -16.84 25.38 -21.95
CA GLY A 162 -17.85 24.72 -21.12
C GLY A 162 -17.87 23.19 -21.24
N MET A 163 -17.06 22.58 -22.12
CA MET A 163 -16.94 21.11 -22.14
C MET A 163 -16.26 20.61 -20.87
N LYS A 164 -16.80 19.56 -20.29
CA LYS A 164 -16.17 18.84 -19.18
C LYS A 164 -15.09 17.88 -19.69
N ASN A 165 -14.26 17.35 -18.79
CA ASN A 165 -13.04 16.65 -19.18
C ASN A 165 -13.29 15.40 -20.04
N TYR A 166 -14.31 14.58 -19.74
CA TYR A 166 -14.54 13.36 -20.51
C TYR A 166 -14.99 13.66 -21.94
N GLU A 167 -15.89 14.63 -22.12
CA GLU A 167 -16.34 15.08 -23.44
C GLU A 167 -15.19 15.70 -24.24
N LEU A 168 -14.44 16.63 -23.62
CA LEU A 168 -13.30 17.31 -24.24
C LEU A 168 -12.27 16.32 -24.77
N VAL A 169 -11.85 15.36 -23.93
CA VAL A 169 -10.82 14.40 -24.31
C VAL A 169 -11.31 13.47 -25.41
N ALA A 170 -12.57 13.02 -25.36
CA ALA A 170 -13.14 12.20 -26.43
C ALA A 170 -13.11 12.92 -27.79
N VAL A 171 -13.44 14.22 -27.82
CA VAL A 171 -13.40 15.04 -29.05
C VAL A 171 -11.95 15.22 -29.53
N LEU A 172 -11.01 15.52 -28.62
CA LEU A 172 -9.61 15.72 -28.97
C LEU A 172 -8.95 14.43 -29.50
N GLN A 173 -9.23 13.27 -28.89
CA GLN A 173 -8.71 11.99 -29.38
C GLN A 173 -9.34 11.56 -30.70
N LYS A 174 -10.63 11.89 -30.93
CA LYS A 174 -11.23 11.70 -32.25
C LYS A 174 -10.55 12.56 -33.31
N LYS A 175 -10.12 13.78 -32.96
CA LYS A 175 -9.43 14.71 -33.88
C LYS A 175 -7.97 14.32 -34.14
N HIS A 176 -7.22 13.96 -33.09
CA HIS A 176 -5.76 13.80 -33.15
C HIS A 176 -5.28 12.34 -33.08
N GLY A 177 -6.18 11.38 -32.86
CA GLY A 177 -5.89 9.96 -32.69
C GLY A 177 -5.91 9.53 -31.21
N ASP A 178 -6.11 8.23 -30.98
CA ASP A 178 -6.25 7.62 -29.65
C ASP A 178 -4.92 7.48 -28.89
N LYS A 179 -3.78 7.66 -29.56
CA LYS A 179 -2.44 7.56 -28.98
C LYS A 179 -1.91 8.85 -28.35
N VAL A 180 -2.60 9.98 -28.55
CA VAL A 180 -2.17 11.25 -27.96
C VAL A 180 -2.40 11.22 -26.45
N ALA A 181 -1.51 11.86 -25.69
CA ALA A 181 -1.80 12.19 -24.31
C ALA A 181 -2.44 13.58 -24.25
N VAL A 182 -3.49 13.73 -23.45
CA VAL A 182 -4.14 15.02 -23.24
C VAL A 182 -3.96 15.44 -21.79
N ILE A 183 -3.47 16.67 -21.60
CA ILE A 183 -3.49 17.40 -20.34
C ILE A 183 -4.57 18.45 -20.49
N SER A 184 -5.53 18.53 -19.58
CA SER A 184 -6.77 19.29 -19.77
C SER A 184 -7.22 19.95 -18.48
N THR A 185 -8.07 20.94 -18.63
CA THR A 185 -8.86 21.45 -17.50
C THR A 185 -10.34 21.41 -17.83
N GLY A 186 -11.14 21.02 -16.84
CA GLY A 186 -12.59 21.01 -16.93
C GLY A 186 -13.17 22.41 -16.75
N ILE A 187 -14.48 22.47 -16.53
CA ILE A 187 -15.18 23.75 -16.33
C ILE A 187 -14.69 24.49 -15.08
N ALA A 188 -14.20 23.78 -14.06
CA ALA A 188 -13.70 24.41 -12.84
C ALA A 188 -12.44 25.25 -13.11
N GLY A 189 -11.54 24.79 -13.99
CA GLY A 189 -10.37 25.59 -14.37
C GLY A 189 -10.70 26.74 -15.30
N GLU A 190 -11.60 26.55 -16.26
CA GLU A 190 -12.12 27.65 -17.11
C GLU A 190 -12.69 28.79 -16.26
N ARG A 191 -13.45 28.45 -15.22
CA ARG A 191 -14.03 29.39 -14.25
C ARG A 191 -13.06 29.86 -13.17
N LYS A 192 -11.81 29.38 -13.21
CA LYS A 192 -10.72 29.76 -12.32
C LYS A 192 -11.03 29.50 -10.84
N TYR A 193 -11.78 28.43 -10.56
CA TYR A 193 -12.06 28.01 -9.19
C TYR A 193 -10.81 27.54 -8.47
N ARG A 194 -10.60 27.99 -7.23
CA ARG A 194 -9.36 27.73 -6.48
C ARG A 194 -9.08 26.25 -6.19
N ALA A 195 -10.08 25.37 -6.24
CA ALA A 195 -9.89 23.92 -6.12
C ALA A 195 -9.76 23.18 -7.46
N ALA A 196 -9.66 23.89 -8.59
CA ALA A 196 -9.59 23.26 -9.91
C ALA A 196 -8.32 22.42 -10.12
N SER A 197 -8.51 21.22 -10.68
CA SER A 197 -7.45 20.28 -11.03
C SER A 197 -7.00 20.42 -12.49
N VAL A 198 -5.80 19.90 -12.77
CA VAL A 198 -5.36 19.58 -14.13
C VAL A 198 -5.52 18.07 -14.33
N SER A 199 -6.31 17.68 -15.32
CA SER A 199 -6.63 16.28 -15.63
C SER A 199 -5.79 15.77 -16.79
N LEU A 200 -5.35 14.52 -16.72
CA LEU A 200 -4.48 13.87 -17.68
C LEU A 200 -5.05 12.52 -18.09
N THR A 201 -4.89 12.18 -19.36
CA THR A 201 -5.21 10.85 -19.87
C THR A 201 -4.27 9.79 -19.28
N ASP A 202 -4.81 8.61 -18.97
CA ASP A 202 -4.01 7.43 -18.71
C ASP A 202 -3.56 6.72 -20.00
N MET A 203 -2.99 5.52 -19.89
CA MET A 203 -2.52 4.74 -21.05
C MET A 203 -3.61 4.33 -22.05
N PHE A 204 -4.87 4.36 -21.64
CA PHE A 204 -6.03 3.98 -22.44
C PHE A 204 -6.85 5.21 -22.87
N GLY A 205 -6.34 6.42 -22.63
CA GLY A 205 -7.01 7.66 -23.01
C GLY A 205 -7.99 8.19 -21.97
N ASP A 206 -8.04 7.59 -20.78
CA ASP A 206 -9.01 7.97 -19.74
C ASP A 206 -8.55 9.21 -18.95
N PRO A 207 -9.30 10.33 -18.91
CA PRO A 207 -8.87 11.55 -18.24
C PRO A 207 -9.00 11.53 -16.71
N SER A 208 -8.93 10.35 -16.06
CA SER A 208 -9.07 10.21 -14.61
C SER A 208 -7.78 10.41 -13.81
N ARG A 209 -6.65 10.81 -14.43
CA ARG A 209 -5.42 11.16 -13.68
C ARG A 209 -5.43 12.64 -13.38
N ASN A 210 -5.09 13.04 -12.16
CA ASN A 210 -5.15 14.44 -11.79
C ASN A 210 -3.87 14.90 -11.11
N ALA A 211 -3.29 15.98 -11.63
CA ALA A 211 -2.46 16.88 -10.84
C ALA A 211 -3.43 17.82 -10.11
N ALA A 212 -4.01 17.30 -9.02
CA ALA A 212 -5.26 17.82 -8.48
C ALA A 212 -5.09 19.08 -7.61
N ARG A 213 -4.13 19.03 -6.71
CA ARG A 213 -4.15 19.86 -5.51
C ARG A 213 -3.60 21.25 -5.76
N GLY A 214 -4.14 22.25 -5.06
CA GLY A 214 -3.62 23.62 -5.04
C GLY A 214 -4.07 24.52 -6.19
N GLY A 215 -5.11 24.12 -6.94
CA GLY A 215 -5.77 25.03 -7.88
C GLY A 215 -5.02 25.28 -9.18
N LEU A 216 -4.14 24.37 -9.59
CA LEU A 216 -3.36 24.53 -10.82
C LEU A 216 -4.23 24.49 -12.09
N GLY A 217 -5.43 23.89 -12.03
CA GLY A 217 -6.42 23.96 -13.10
C GLY A 217 -6.91 25.38 -13.35
N ALA A 218 -7.07 26.19 -12.29
CA ALA A 218 -7.45 27.59 -12.42
C ALA A 218 -6.31 28.44 -12.99
N VAL A 219 -5.06 28.10 -12.68
CA VAL A 219 -3.91 28.72 -13.35
C VAL A 219 -3.92 28.35 -14.83
N MET A 220 -4.15 27.09 -15.19
CA MET A 220 -4.25 26.67 -16.59
C MET A 220 -5.34 27.42 -17.35
N GLY A 221 -6.54 27.53 -16.77
CA GLY A 221 -7.64 28.30 -17.35
C GLY A 221 -7.37 29.81 -17.40
N SER A 222 -6.64 30.39 -16.44
CA SER A 222 -6.26 31.81 -16.48
C SER A 222 -5.26 32.13 -17.59
N LYS A 223 -4.49 31.14 -18.04
CA LYS A 223 -3.65 31.23 -19.24
C LYS A 223 -4.42 31.01 -20.54
N GLY A 224 -5.75 30.85 -20.48
CA GLY A 224 -6.59 30.57 -21.66
C GLY A 224 -6.37 29.18 -22.25
N LEU A 225 -5.68 28.27 -21.56
CA LEU A 225 -5.44 26.93 -22.06
C LEU A 225 -6.56 25.98 -21.64
N LYS A 226 -7.27 25.44 -22.62
CA LYS A 226 -8.27 24.37 -22.41
C LYS A 226 -7.61 22.99 -22.36
N ALA A 227 -6.60 22.77 -23.20
CA ALA A 227 -5.86 21.52 -23.26
C ALA A 227 -4.43 21.70 -23.80
N ILE A 228 -3.56 20.74 -23.48
CA ILE A 228 -2.28 20.47 -24.13
C ILE A 228 -2.36 19.05 -24.68
N VAL A 229 -2.18 18.90 -25.99
CA VAL A 229 -2.21 17.61 -26.70
C VAL A 229 -0.80 17.23 -27.09
N LEU A 230 -0.33 16.09 -26.60
CA LEU A 230 1.00 15.56 -26.88
C LEU A 230 0.89 14.38 -27.85
N ASP A 231 1.40 14.56 -29.06
CA ASP A 231 1.42 13.54 -30.10
C ASP A 231 2.77 12.80 -30.10
N PRO A 232 2.81 11.49 -29.75
CA PRO A 232 4.04 10.71 -29.75
C PRO A 232 4.49 10.29 -31.16
N ALA A 233 3.71 10.54 -32.21
CA ALA A 233 4.00 10.08 -33.56
C ALA A 233 5.40 10.54 -34.02
N GLY A 234 6.20 9.56 -34.46
CA GLY A 234 7.55 9.78 -34.95
C GLY A 234 8.60 10.07 -33.87
N ALA A 235 8.25 10.19 -32.58
CA ALA A 235 9.22 10.46 -31.51
C ALA A 235 10.24 9.32 -31.35
N ALA A 236 11.53 9.65 -31.32
CA ALA A 236 12.60 8.65 -31.15
C ALA A 236 12.63 8.11 -29.70
N PRO A 237 13.30 6.96 -29.46
CA PRO A 237 13.79 6.64 -28.12
C PRO A 237 14.73 7.74 -27.61
N VAL A 238 14.77 7.95 -26.29
CA VAL A 238 15.71 8.90 -25.67
C VAL A 238 17.15 8.40 -25.77
N ASP A 239 18.10 9.33 -25.83
CA ASP A 239 19.53 9.00 -25.82
C ASP A 239 19.97 8.42 -24.47
N ILE A 240 20.77 7.35 -24.53
CA ILE A 240 21.33 6.64 -23.37
C ILE A 240 22.84 6.49 -23.58
N ALA A 241 23.64 7.07 -22.69
CA ALA A 241 25.11 7.02 -22.75
C ALA A 241 25.67 5.60 -22.55
N ASP A 242 25.08 4.82 -21.62
CA ASP A 242 25.42 3.42 -21.36
C ASP A 242 24.15 2.53 -21.31
N PRO A 243 23.74 1.97 -22.46
CA PRO A 243 22.56 1.11 -22.54
C PRO A 243 22.67 -0.19 -21.74
N ASP A 244 23.88 -0.72 -21.53
CA ASP A 244 24.09 -1.97 -20.81
C ASP A 244 23.96 -1.77 -19.30
N ALA A 245 24.56 -0.71 -18.76
CA ALA A 245 24.38 -0.30 -17.37
C ALA A 245 22.89 -0.04 -17.09
N LEU A 246 22.19 0.70 -17.97
CA LEU A 246 20.76 0.97 -17.81
C LEU A 246 19.95 -0.34 -17.74
N ARG A 247 20.22 -1.30 -18.64
CA ARG A 247 19.54 -2.61 -18.65
C ARG A 247 19.80 -3.42 -17.38
N ALA A 248 21.03 -3.39 -16.85
CA ALA A 248 21.39 -4.07 -15.62
C ALA A 248 20.63 -3.50 -14.41
N VAL A 249 20.60 -2.17 -14.29
CA VAL A 249 19.86 -1.45 -13.23
C VAL A 249 18.37 -1.76 -13.30
N ILE A 250 17.77 -1.71 -14.49
CA ILE A 250 16.34 -2.02 -14.68
C ILE A 250 16.00 -3.45 -14.27
N ARG A 251 16.81 -4.44 -14.65
CA ARG A 251 16.57 -5.84 -14.26
C ARG A 251 16.66 -6.01 -12.74
N SER A 252 17.69 -5.45 -12.12
CA SER A 252 17.87 -5.50 -10.67
C SER A 252 16.70 -4.84 -9.93
N TRP A 253 16.27 -3.64 -10.38
CA TRP A 253 15.18 -2.93 -9.74
C TRP A 253 13.81 -3.60 -9.95
N ALA A 254 13.56 -4.18 -11.12
CA ALA A 254 12.36 -4.96 -11.37
C ALA A 254 12.24 -6.17 -10.41
N ASP A 255 13.36 -6.83 -10.11
CA ASP A 255 13.42 -7.92 -9.14
C ASP A 255 13.10 -7.43 -7.72
N VAL A 256 13.66 -6.29 -7.30
CA VAL A 256 13.32 -5.65 -6.00
C VAL A 256 11.82 -5.39 -5.90
N LEU A 257 11.22 -4.77 -6.92
CA LEU A 257 9.80 -4.41 -6.89
C LEU A 257 8.88 -5.63 -6.90
N LYS A 258 9.26 -6.72 -7.59
CA LYS A 258 8.47 -7.96 -7.64
C LYS A 258 8.34 -8.60 -6.26
N HIS A 259 9.37 -8.51 -5.42
CA HIS A 259 9.44 -9.15 -4.11
C HIS A 259 9.21 -8.19 -2.94
N ASP A 260 8.89 -6.91 -3.20
CA ASP A 260 8.61 -5.94 -2.14
C ASP A 260 7.15 -6.05 -1.65
N VAL A 261 7.00 -6.21 -0.33
CA VAL A 261 5.70 -6.38 0.35
C VAL A 261 4.78 -5.18 0.12
N ALA A 262 5.29 -3.94 0.19
CA ALA A 262 4.44 -2.76 0.05
C ALA A 262 3.95 -2.61 -1.40
N CYS A 263 4.85 -2.80 -2.35
CA CYS A 263 4.51 -2.80 -3.78
C CYS A 263 3.47 -3.89 -4.10
N SER A 264 3.60 -5.08 -3.54
CA SER A 264 2.65 -6.18 -3.79
C SER A 264 1.25 -5.89 -3.24
N LEU A 265 1.13 -5.23 -2.08
CA LEU A 265 -0.16 -4.78 -1.54
C LEU A 265 -0.85 -3.77 -2.46
N TYR A 266 -0.11 -2.81 -3.04
CA TYR A 266 -0.65 -1.90 -4.04
C TYR A 266 -1.09 -2.63 -5.32
N SER A 267 -0.32 -3.61 -5.80
CA SER A 267 -0.68 -4.44 -6.96
C SER A 267 -1.95 -5.27 -6.71
N ARG A 268 -2.17 -5.68 -5.45
CA ARG A 268 -3.31 -6.51 -5.06
C ARG A 268 -4.60 -5.72 -4.95
N PHE A 269 -4.55 -4.58 -4.28
CA PHE A 269 -5.74 -3.91 -3.76
C PHE A 269 -5.91 -2.49 -4.30
N GLY A 270 -4.92 -1.98 -5.02
CA GLY A 270 -4.77 -0.55 -5.27
C GLY A 270 -4.45 0.21 -3.99
N THR A 271 -4.51 1.55 -4.05
CA THR A 271 -4.46 2.37 -2.83
C THR A 271 -5.58 2.07 -1.81
N PRO A 272 -6.78 1.55 -2.18
CA PRO A 272 -7.81 1.17 -1.20
C PRO A 272 -7.40 0.13 -0.15
N PHE A 273 -6.24 -0.52 -0.27
CA PHE A 273 -5.69 -1.32 0.85
C PHE A 273 -5.59 -0.49 2.14
N ALA A 274 -5.33 0.82 2.00
CA ALA A 274 -5.15 1.72 3.12
C ALA A 274 -6.42 1.88 3.97
N ILE A 275 -7.62 1.56 3.47
CA ILE A 275 -8.88 1.69 4.23
C ILE A 275 -8.83 0.93 5.55
N ASN A 276 -8.46 -0.36 5.51
CA ASN A 276 -8.40 -1.18 6.72
C ASN A 276 -7.28 -0.71 7.68
N ASN A 277 -6.12 -0.35 7.13
CA ASN A 277 -4.99 0.14 7.92
C ASN A 277 -5.33 1.48 8.61
N SER A 278 -5.87 2.44 7.85
CA SER A 278 -6.25 3.76 8.34
C SER A 278 -7.37 3.68 9.38
N ALA A 279 -8.39 2.85 9.16
CA ALA A 279 -9.45 2.60 10.15
C ALA A 279 -8.90 1.94 11.43
N GLY A 280 -7.98 0.98 11.29
CA GLY A 280 -7.31 0.31 12.41
C GLY A 280 -6.39 1.24 13.22
N HIS A 281 -5.79 2.25 12.58
CA HIS A 281 -5.03 3.30 13.27
C HIS A 281 -5.90 4.44 13.80
N GLY A 282 -7.19 4.51 13.44
CA GLY A 282 -8.07 5.61 13.82
C GLY A 282 -7.81 6.89 13.03
N THR A 283 -7.41 6.77 11.76
CA THR A 283 -7.04 7.91 10.89
C THR A 283 -7.94 8.09 9.68
N LEU A 284 -8.86 7.15 9.41
CA LEU A 284 -9.78 7.20 8.27
C LEU A 284 -10.93 8.18 8.59
N PRO A 285 -11.02 9.35 7.92
CA PRO A 285 -12.02 10.35 8.29
C PRO A 285 -13.45 9.85 8.08
N ALA A 286 -14.30 10.13 9.07
CA ALA A 286 -15.74 9.96 9.01
C ALA A 286 -16.47 11.23 9.48
N ASN A 287 -17.54 11.59 8.77
CA ASN A 287 -18.46 12.69 9.09
C ASN A 287 -17.73 14.02 9.37
N ASN A 288 -16.95 14.52 8.40
CA ASN A 288 -16.09 15.70 8.53
C ASN A 288 -15.06 15.57 9.68
N TYR A 289 -14.24 14.50 9.65
CA TYR A 289 -13.20 14.25 10.65
C TYR A 289 -13.75 14.19 12.11
N ARG A 290 -14.95 13.66 12.33
CA ARG A 290 -15.53 13.44 13.68
C ARG A 290 -15.18 12.06 14.24
N SER A 291 -14.88 11.11 13.37
CA SER A 291 -14.34 9.79 13.73
C SER A 291 -13.18 9.43 12.81
N GLY A 292 -12.21 8.69 13.34
CA GLY A 292 -11.10 8.07 12.61
C GLY A 292 -11.36 6.61 12.23
N ARG A 293 -12.54 6.08 12.60
CA ARG A 293 -13.04 4.75 12.21
C ARG A 293 -14.53 4.86 11.87
N PRO A 294 -14.88 4.97 10.58
CA PRO A 294 -16.26 5.00 10.12
C PRO A 294 -16.97 3.69 10.43
N GLU A 295 -18.28 3.73 10.63
CA GLU A 295 -19.11 2.52 10.65
C GLU A 295 -19.12 1.87 9.26
N ASN A 296 -19.14 0.54 9.20
CA ASN A 296 -19.19 -0.22 7.94
C ASN A 296 -18.07 0.10 6.93
N PHE A 297 -16.91 0.60 7.37
CA PHE A 297 -15.75 0.89 6.50
C PHE A 297 -15.27 -0.33 5.69
N VAL A 298 -15.56 -1.55 6.16
CA VAL A 298 -15.25 -2.81 5.49
C VAL A 298 -15.94 -2.91 4.13
N ALA A 299 -17.13 -2.31 3.96
CA ALA A 299 -17.84 -2.28 2.69
C ALA A 299 -17.07 -1.55 1.57
N VAL A 300 -16.19 -0.62 1.93
CA VAL A 300 -15.33 0.13 1.00
C VAL A 300 -13.85 -0.26 1.10
N SER A 301 -13.56 -1.39 1.76
CA SER A 301 -12.19 -1.91 1.88
C SER A 301 -11.64 -2.42 0.55
N GLY A 302 -10.30 -2.49 0.45
CA GLY A 302 -9.63 -3.14 -0.68
C GLY A 302 -10.14 -4.56 -0.97
N ASN A 303 -10.50 -5.34 0.05
CA ASN A 303 -11.09 -6.68 -0.12
C ASN A 303 -12.47 -6.62 -0.79
N SER A 304 -13.35 -5.73 -0.33
CA SER A 304 -14.67 -5.53 -0.93
C SER A 304 -14.56 -5.12 -2.40
N ILE A 305 -13.65 -4.19 -2.69
CA ILE A 305 -13.40 -3.72 -4.06
C ILE A 305 -12.85 -4.85 -4.92
N GLN A 306 -11.90 -5.67 -4.44
CA GLN A 306 -11.42 -6.82 -5.20
C GLN A 306 -12.53 -7.82 -5.54
N ARG A 307 -13.47 -8.06 -4.62
CA ARG A 307 -14.64 -8.89 -4.89
C ARG A 307 -15.51 -8.28 -6.01
N ILE A 308 -15.79 -6.98 -5.94
CA ILE A 308 -16.53 -6.27 -6.99
C ILE A 308 -15.83 -6.38 -8.35
N LEU A 309 -14.51 -6.16 -8.39
CA LEU A 309 -13.73 -6.28 -9.63
C LEU A 309 -13.80 -7.70 -10.21
N PHE A 310 -13.81 -8.72 -9.36
CA PHE A 310 -13.98 -10.10 -9.80
C PHE A 310 -15.38 -10.35 -10.39
N GLU A 311 -16.41 -10.09 -9.59
CA GLU A 311 -17.82 -10.39 -9.92
C GLU A 311 -18.27 -9.63 -11.17
N ARG A 312 -17.82 -8.38 -11.32
CA ARG A 312 -18.23 -7.47 -12.39
C ARG A 312 -17.20 -7.33 -13.50
N ARG A 313 -16.18 -8.20 -13.53
CA ARG A 313 -15.10 -8.22 -14.55
C ARG A 313 -14.34 -6.88 -14.68
N GLY A 314 -14.23 -6.15 -13.58
CA GLY A 314 -13.35 -4.99 -13.47
C GLY A 314 -11.87 -5.38 -13.54
N ARG A 315 -10.98 -4.39 -13.64
CA ARG A 315 -9.55 -4.64 -13.79
C ARG A 315 -8.69 -3.59 -13.10
N MET A 316 -7.45 -3.99 -12.82
CA MET A 316 -6.38 -3.08 -12.42
C MET A 316 -5.31 -2.99 -13.51
N HIS A 317 -4.60 -1.87 -13.58
CA HIS A 317 -3.57 -1.64 -14.60
C HIS A 317 -2.50 -0.63 -14.15
N GLY A 318 -1.42 -0.54 -14.93
CA GLY A 318 -0.38 0.47 -14.77
C GLY A 318 -0.93 1.89 -14.99
N CYS A 319 -0.50 2.85 -14.15
CA CYS A 319 -0.85 4.25 -14.33
C CYS A 319 -0.16 4.88 -15.56
N MET A 320 1.06 4.41 -15.87
CA MET A 320 1.87 4.83 -17.01
C MET A 320 2.55 3.61 -17.65
N PRO A 321 3.06 3.73 -18.90
CA PRO A 321 3.81 2.67 -19.56
C PRO A 321 5.00 2.19 -18.71
N GLY A 322 5.15 0.87 -18.59
CA GLY A 322 6.24 0.27 -17.81
C GLY A 322 6.04 0.22 -16.28
N CYS A 323 4.86 0.63 -15.76
CA CYS A 323 4.55 0.48 -14.33
C CYS A 323 4.37 -1.00 -13.95
N LEU A 324 5.24 -1.50 -13.07
CA LEU A 324 5.18 -2.89 -12.56
C LEU A 324 4.21 -3.08 -11.39
N VAL A 325 3.85 -1.99 -10.68
CA VAL A 325 2.94 -2.03 -9.52
C VAL A 325 1.47 -2.14 -9.93
N GLN A 326 1.06 -1.52 -11.03
CA GLN A 326 -0.30 -1.68 -11.58
C GLN A 326 -1.47 -1.44 -10.60
N CYS A 327 -1.33 -0.47 -9.70
CA CYS A 327 -2.31 -0.19 -8.64
C CYS A 327 -3.61 0.48 -9.09
N SER A 328 -3.73 0.92 -10.36
CA SER A 328 -4.88 1.72 -10.78
C SER A 328 -6.10 0.86 -11.05
N ILE A 329 -7.22 1.19 -10.41
CA ILE A 329 -8.49 0.48 -10.55
C ILE A 329 -9.37 1.13 -11.63
N ILE A 330 -9.84 0.33 -12.59
CA ILE A 330 -10.99 0.68 -13.44
C ILE A 330 -12.22 0.05 -12.77
N TYR A 331 -13.02 0.88 -12.12
CA TYR A 331 -14.15 0.43 -11.33
C TYR A 331 -15.38 0.19 -12.24
N PRO A 332 -15.95 -1.02 -12.22
CA PRO A 332 -17.13 -1.37 -13.02
C PRO A 332 -18.45 -1.06 -12.29
N ASP A 333 -19.46 -0.64 -13.04
CA ASP A 333 -20.85 -0.66 -12.59
C ASP A 333 -21.40 -2.10 -12.52
N LYS A 334 -22.68 -2.22 -12.17
CA LYS A 334 -23.38 -3.51 -11.99
C LYS A 334 -23.44 -4.36 -13.26
N ASP A 335 -23.36 -3.74 -14.44
CA ASP A 335 -23.40 -4.40 -15.74
C ASP A 335 -21.99 -4.68 -16.29
N GLY A 336 -20.94 -4.34 -15.52
CA GLY A 336 -19.55 -4.53 -15.89
C GLY A 336 -18.98 -3.41 -16.78
N ALA A 337 -19.76 -2.38 -17.07
CA ALA A 337 -19.28 -1.22 -17.80
C ALA A 337 -18.46 -0.31 -16.87
N ARG A 338 -17.51 0.44 -17.43
CA ARG A 338 -16.68 1.35 -16.64
C ARG A 338 -17.53 2.46 -16.03
N LEU A 339 -17.51 2.57 -14.70
CA LEU A 339 -18.10 3.69 -13.97
C LEU A 339 -17.09 4.82 -13.75
N CYS A 340 -15.90 4.51 -13.23
CA CYS A 340 -14.80 5.48 -13.11
C CYS A 340 -13.41 4.82 -13.24
N GLY A 341 -12.42 5.61 -13.67
CA GLY A 341 -11.01 5.25 -13.62
C GLY A 341 -10.35 5.69 -12.30
N ALA A 342 -9.17 5.13 -12.00
CA ALA A 342 -8.33 5.51 -10.86
C ALA A 342 -9.06 5.53 -9.51
N TYR A 343 -9.91 4.54 -9.19
CA TYR A 343 -10.65 4.51 -7.92
C TYR A 343 -9.70 4.36 -6.71
N GLU A 344 -9.43 5.46 -6.02
CA GLU A 344 -8.33 5.64 -5.08
C GLU A 344 -8.79 5.84 -3.62
N TYR A 345 -7.91 5.50 -2.67
CA TYR A 345 -8.12 5.68 -1.22
C TYR A 345 -8.65 7.07 -0.85
N GLU A 346 -7.99 8.14 -1.30
CA GLU A 346 -8.39 9.52 -0.98
C GLU A 346 -9.83 9.82 -1.44
N MET A 347 -10.24 9.30 -2.59
CA MET A 347 -11.60 9.50 -3.11
C MET A 347 -12.62 8.72 -2.28
N ILE A 348 -12.30 7.47 -1.91
CA ILE A 348 -13.14 6.65 -1.03
C ILE A 348 -13.31 7.30 0.34
N ALA A 349 -12.24 7.86 0.87
CA ALA A 349 -12.27 8.50 2.17
C ALA A 349 -13.02 9.84 2.12
N LEU A 350 -12.64 10.77 1.24
CA LEU A 350 -13.18 12.14 1.27
C LEU A 350 -14.56 12.28 0.62
N LEU A 351 -14.85 11.53 -0.45
CA LEU A 351 -16.17 11.52 -1.10
C LEU A 351 -17.07 10.39 -0.58
N GLY A 352 -16.52 9.52 0.27
CA GLY A 352 -17.24 8.40 0.87
C GLY A 352 -17.35 8.54 2.38
N THR A 353 -16.40 7.95 3.11
CA THR A 353 -16.52 7.79 4.57
C THR A 353 -16.61 9.12 5.32
N ASN A 354 -15.90 10.15 4.87
CA ASN A 354 -15.96 11.50 5.41
C ASN A 354 -17.36 12.13 5.30
N LEU A 355 -18.17 11.66 4.35
CA LEU A 355 -19.56 12.07 4.14
C LEU A 355 -20.56 11.07 4.74
N GLY A 356 -20.09 10.00 5.39
CA GLY A 356 -20.93 8.90 5.91
C GLY A 356 -21.39 7.90 4.85
N ILE A 357 -20.81 7.93 3.65
CA ILE A 357 -21.18 7.07 2.51
C ILE A 357 -20.25 5.86 2.45
N THR A 358 -20.82 4.65 2.40
CA THR A 358 -20.09 3.38 2.27
C THR A 358 -20.53 2.54 1.07
N ASP A 359 -21.24 3.14 0.12
CA ASP A 359 -21.60 2.55 -1.17
C ASP A 359 -20.53 2.87 -2.23
N ASN A 360 -19.80 1.85 -2.69
CA ASN A 360 -18.75 2.04 -3.69
C ASN A 360 -19.28 2.54 -5.04
N ASP A 361 -20.49 2.14 -5.47
CA ASP A 361 -21.06 2.62 -6.74
C ASP A 361 -21.35 4.12 -6.65
N ALA A 362 -21.85 4.57 -5.49
CA ALA A 362 -22.11 5.98 -5.24
C ALA A 362 -20.81 6.81 -5.18
N ILE A 363 -19.80 6.33 -4.45
CA ILE A 363 -18.49 7.00 -4.36
C ILE A 363 -17.83 7.08 -5.74
N ALA A 364 -17.89 6.01 -6.53
CA ALA A 364 -17.37 5.99 -7.88
C ALA A 364 -18.06 7.01 -8.80
N ARG A 365 -19.39 7.21 -8.65
CA ARG A 365 -20.11 8.29 -9.36
C ARG A 365 -19.65 9.68 -8.93
N LEU A 366 -19.53 9.94 -7.63
CA LEU A 366 -19.04 11.23 -7.11
C LEU A 366 -17.62 11.53 -7.58
N LYS A 367 -16.74 10.52 -7.57
CA LYS A 367 -15.40 10.63 -8.14
C LYS A 367 -15.44 10.98 -9.62
N TYR A 368 -16.25 10.28 -10.40
CA TYR A 368 -16.41 10.57 -11.84
C TYR A 368 -16.83 12.03 -12.06
N MET A 369 -17.77 12.54 -11.27
CA MET A 369 -18.20 13.94 -11.34
C MET A 369 -17.06 14.90 -11.04
N CYS A 370 -16.24 14.64 -10.01
CA CYS A 370 -15.06 15.48 -9.72
C CYS A 370 -14.04 15.48 -10.87
N ASP A 371 -13.75 14.30 -11.43
CA ASP A 371 -12.87 14.17 -12.60
C ASP A 371 -13.43 14.93 -13.81
N ASP A 372 -14.74 14.84 -14.07
CA ASP A 372 -15.38 15.48 -15.21
C ASP A 372 -15.42 17.01 -15.08
N LEU A 373 -15.75 17.51 -13.90
CA LEU A 373 -15.72 18.94 -13.56
C LEU A 373 -14.30 19.51 -13.60
N GLY A 374 -13.28 18.68 -13.34
CA GLY A 374 -11.90 19.09 -13.18
C GLY A 374 -11.66 19.77 -11.83
N ILE A 375 -12.13 19.15 -10.74
CA ILE A 375 -11.95 19.66 -9.36
C ILE A 375 -11.22 18.64 -8.49
N ASP A 376 -10.39 19.12 -7.56
CA ASP A 376 -9.73 18.28 -6.56
C ASP A 376 -10.76 17.57 -5.67
N GLY A 377 -10.78 16.23 -5.74
CA GLY A 377 -11.70 15.41 -4.94
C GLY A 377 -11.49 15.52 -3.43
N ILE A 378 -10.27 15.87 -2.96
CA ILE A 378 -10.00 16.07 -1.53
C ILE A 378 -10.64 17.38 -1.05
N GLU A 379 -10.46 18.47 -1.81
CA GLU A 379 -11.11 19.76 -1.55
C GLU A 379 -12.62 19.63 -1.64
N ALA A 380 -13.13 18.99 -2.69
CA ALA A 380 -14.56 18.80 -2.89
C ALA A 380 -15.18 17.97 -1.74
N GLY A 381 -14.56 16.84 -1.36
CA GLY A 381 -15.06 16.04 -0.24
C GLY A 381 -14.99 16.73 1.11
N SER A 382 -13.98 17.56 1.35
CA SER A 382 -13.89 18.38 2.57
C SER A 382 -14.95 19.50 2.59
N ALA A 383 -15.15 20.17 1.45
CA ALA A 383 -16.19 21.18 1.28
C ALA A 383 -17.61 20.61 1.44
N LEU A 384 -17.86 19.42 0.89
CA LEU A 384 -19.12 18.69 1.09
C LEU A 384 -19.32 18.29 2.57
N GLY A 385 -18.25 17.90 3.28
CA GLY A 385 -18.30 17.63 4.71
C GLY A 385 -18.73 18.85 5.52
N LEU A 386 -18.22 20.04 5.19
CA LEU A 386 -18.65 21.31 5.77
C LEU A 386 -20.11 21.64 5.41
N ALA A 387 -20.53 21.37 4.17
CA ALA A 387 -21.92 21.56 3.75
C ALA A 387 -22.90 20.65 4.53
N ALA A 388 -22.52 19.40 4.80
CA ALA A 388 -23.28 18.49 5.65
C ALA A 388 -23.37 18.99 7.10
N GLU A 389 -22.26 19.51 7.65
CA GLU A 389 -22.22 20.08 9.00
C GLU A 389 -23.15 21.31 9.13
N ALA A 390 -23.27 22.13 8.09
CA ALA A 390 -24.26 23.22 8.01
C ALA A 390 -25.70 22.77 7.65
N GLY A 391 -25.97 21.47 7.57
CA GLY A 391 -27.30 20.93 7.27
C GLY A 391 -27.75 21.11 5.82
N LYS A 392 -26.82 21.35 4.87
CA LYS A 392 -27.14 21.39 3.43
C LYS A 392 -27.34 20.01 2.81
N MET A 393 -26.86 18.97 3.48
CA MET A 393 -27.14 17.57 3.18
C MET A 393 -27.13 16.71 4.44
N SER A 394 -27.78 15.57 4.40
CA SER A 394 -27.67 14.55 5.46
C SER A 394 -26.42 13.71 5.27
N TRP A 395 -25.80 13.28 6.38
CA TRP A 395 -24.73 12.29 6.34
C TRP A 395 -25.24 10.99 5.68
N GLY A 396 -24.41 10.38 4.83
CA GLY A 396 -24.77 9.15 4.13
C GLY A 396 -25.72 9.32 2.94
N ASP A 397 -26.02 10.55 2.50
CA ASP A 397 -26.85 10.82 1.31
C ASP A 397 -25.98 11.12 0.07
N PRO A 398 -25.66 10.11 -0.76
CA PRO A 398 -24.85 10.31 -1.96
C PRO A 398 -25.55 11.15 -3.03
N GLU A 399 -26.88 11.12 -3.09
CA GLU A 399 -27.62 11.87 -4.10
C GLU A 399 -27.64 13.37 -3.76
N ALA A 400 -27.69 13.73 -2.47
CA ALA A 400 -27.48 15.10 -2.03
C ALA A 400 -26.05 15.58 -2.31
N ALA A 401 -25.04 14.76 -2.05
CA ALA A 401 -23.66 15.09 -2.39
C ALA A 401 -23.49 15.35 -3.90
N ALA A 402 -24.09 14.52 -4.76
CA ALA A 402 -24.10 14.72 -6.20
C ALA A 402 -24.83 16.01 -6.61
N ARG A 403 -25.97 16.33 -5.99
CA ARG A 403 -26.70 17.60 -6.24
C ARG A 403 -25.83 18.82 -5.90
N LEU A 404 -25.10 18.79 -4.79
CA LEU A 404 -24.19 19.87 -4.39
C LEU A 404 -23.00 20.01 -5.34
N LEU A 405 -22.40 18.90 -5.80
CA LEU A 405 -21.37 18.97 -6.85
C LEU A 405 -21.91 19.60 -8.14
N ALA A 406 -23.15 19.28 -8.52
CA ALA A 406 -23.79 19.89 -9.68
C ALA A 406 -24.08 21.40 -9.49
N GLU A 407 -24.09 21.93 -8.26
CA GLU A 407 -24.19 23.37 -8.03
C GLU A 407 -22.94 24.12 -8.48
N ILE A 408 -21.77 23.49 -8.46
CA ILE A 408 -20.52 24.05 -9.00
C ILE A 408 -20.68 24.35 -10.49
N GLU A 409 -21.29 23.43 -11.23
CA GLU A 409 -21.61 23.61 -12.64
C GLU A 409 -22.66 24.72 -12.87
N LYS A 410 -23.66 24.81 -12.00
CA LYS A 410 -24.73 25.83 -12.06
C LYS A 410 -24.32 27.21 -11.55
N GLU A 411 -23.14 27.33 -10.94
CA GLU A 411 -22.60 28.58 -10.37
C GLU A 411 -23.55 29.22 -9.35
N THR A 412 -24.27 28.40 -8.56
CA THR A 412 -25.03 28.93 -7.42
C THR A 412 -24.03 29.55 -6.41
N PRO A 413 -24.46 30.47 -5.52
CA PRO A 413 -23.56 31.01 -4.50
C PRO A 413 -22.84 29.93 -3.67
N LEU A 414 -23.55 28.85 -3.30
CA LEU A 414 -22.95 27.71 -2.62
C LEU A 414 -22.04 26.90 -3.54
N GLY A 415 -22.43 26.66 -4.80
CA GLY A 415 -21.60 26.01 -5.81
C GLY A 415 -20.28 26.74 -6.07
N VAL A 416 -20.29 28.06 -6.13
CA VAL A 416 -19.08 28.89 -6.23
C VAL A 416 -18.20 28.72 -4.99
N ALA A 417 -18.79 28.66 -3.79
CA ALA A 417 -18.04 28.43 -2.56
C ALA A 417 -17.40 27.03 -2.55
N LEU A 418 -18.14 25.99 -2.94
CA LEU A 418 -17.68 24.61 -3.09
C LEU A 418 -16.53 24.51 -4.10
N GLY A 419 -16.67 25.15 -5.27
CA GLY A 419 -15.62 25.22 -6.29
C GLY A 419 -14.33 25.86 -5.79
N ASN A 420 -14.42 26.83 -4.88
CA ASN A 420 -13.26 27.49 -4.29
C ASN A 420 -12.66 26.77 -3.07
N GLY A 421 -13.12 25.56 -2.76
CA GLY A 421 -12.53 24.67 -1.75
C GLY A 421 -13.06 24.84 -0.34
N ALA A 422 -12.47 24.09 0.60
CA ALA A 422 -12.99 23.95 1.96
C ALA A 422 -13.05 25.27 2.74
N VAL A 423 -12.01 26.10 2.65
CA VAL A 423 -11.95 27.39 3.38
C VAL A 423 -13.00 28.38 2.86
N ALA A 424 -13.21 28.45 1.54
CA ALA A 424 -14.23 29.31 0.95
C ALA A 424 -15.64 28.85 1.35
N THR A 425 -15.87 27.54 1.35
CA THR A 425 -17.12 26.93 1.78
C THR A 425 -17.41 27.20 3.26
N ALA A 426 -16.42 27.01 4.13
CA ALA A 426 -16.56 27.29 5.56
C ALA A 426 -16.93 28.76 5.82
N ARG A 427 -16.27 29.71 5.14
CA ARG A 427 -16.61 31.14 5.24
C ARG A 427 -18.02 31.44 4.76
N TYR A 428 -18.43 30.87 3.64
CA TYR A 428 -19.78 31.06 3.09
C TYR A 428 -20.87 30.52 4.03
N LEU A 429 -20.59 29.40 4.71
CA LEU A 429 -21.52 28.73 5.63
C LEU A 429 -21.37 29.18 7.09
N ASN A 430 -20.43 30.09 7.37
CA ASN A 430 -20.09 30.56 8.72
C ASN A 430 -19.74 29.42 9.70
N ILE A 431 -18.80 28.55 9.28
CA ILE A 431 -18.30 27.42 10.06
C ILE A 431 -16.84 27.68 10.49
N ASP A 432 -16.55 27.56 11.78
CA ASP A 432 -15.20 27.80 12.33
C ASP A 432 -14.34 26.52 12.41
N ARG A 433 -14.97 25.34 12.40
CA ARG A 433 -14.27 24.04 12.42
C ARG A 433 -13.84 23.62 11.02
N VAL A 434 -12.76 24.23 10.53
CA VAL A 434 -12.29 24.02 9.15
C VAL A 434 -11.18 22.98 9.07
N PRO A 435 -11.35 21.84 8.36
CA PRO A 435 -10.32 20.82 8.19
C PRO A 435 -9.31 21.24 7.11
N ALA A 436 -8.62 22.35 7.29
CA ALA A 436 -7.67 22.90 6.33
C ALA A 436 -6.48 23.59 7.02
N TYR A 437 -5.33 23.63 6.36
CA TYR A 437 -4.17 24.40 6.81
C TYR A 437 -3.52 25.13 5.61
N LYS A 438 -3.21 26.40 5.81
CA LYS A 438 -2.72 27.34 4.77
C LYS A 438 -3.56 27.33 3.48
N GLY A 439 -4.88 27.39 3.65
CA GLY A 439 -5.84 27.49 2.55
C GLY A 439 -6.26 26.16 1.93
N GLN A 440 -5.57 25.05 2.25
CA GLN A 440 -5.77 23.76 1.63
C GLN A 440 -6.30 22.72 2.63
N ALA A 441 -7.30 21.94 2.21
CA ALA A 441 -7.93 20.89 2.98
C ALA A 441 -6.93 19.81 3.43
N ILE A 442 -7.17 19.26 4.62
CA ILE A 442 -6.43 18.12 5.15
C ILE A 442 -6.79 16.87 4.31
N PRO A 443 -5.83 16.02 3.90
CA PRO A 443 -6.12 14.76 3.22
C PRO A 443 -6.76 13.67 4.10
N ALA A 444 -6.92 12.46 3.57
CA ALA A 444 -7.60 11.33 4.22
C ALA A 444 -6.84 10.67 5.38
N HIS A 445 -5.90 11.34 6.02
CA HIS A 445 -5.12 10.79 7.12
C HIS A 445 -5.21 11.74 8.33
N ASP A 446 -6.09 11.43 9.28
CA ASP A 446 -6.33 12.32 10.42
C ASP A 446 -5.05 12.51 11.26
N PRO A 447 -4.51 13.74 11.34
CA PRO A 447 -3.20 13.97 11.95
C PRO A 447 -3.19 13.68 13.45
N ARG A 448 -4.36 13.63 14.11
CA ARG A 448 -4.45 13.27 15.54
C ARG A 448 -3.93 11.87 15.84
N SER A 449 -4.15 10.91 14.94
CA SER A 449 -3.68 9.52 15.09
C SER A 449 -2.53 9.13 14.15
N VAL A 450 -2.10 10.03 13.25
CA VAL A 450 -0.85 9.89 12.47
C VAL A 450 -0.02 11.18 12.52
N LYS A 451 0.58 11.41 13.69
CA LYS A 451 1.26 12.66 14.05
C LYS A 451 2.42 13.02 13.11
N GLY A 452 3.18 12.02 12.63
CA GLY A 452 4.25 12.25 11.66
C GLY A 452 3.77 12.77 10.30
N THR A 453 2.56 12.38 9.88
CA THR A 453 1.94 12.94 8.67
C THR A 453 1.33 14.31 8.97
N GLY A 454 0.79 14.53 10.17
CA GLY A 454 0.38 15.86 10.63
C GLY A 454 1.53 16.88 10.59
N MET A 455 2.72 16.49 11.05
CA MET A 455 3.94 17.31 10.89
C MET A 455 4.18 17.71 9.43
N THR A 456 4.00 16.79 8.48
CA THR A 456 4.09 17.11 7.05
C THR A 456 3.04 18.14 6.63
N TYR A 457 1.79 18.00 7.07
CA TYR A 457 0.74 18.97 6.75
C TYR A 457 1.07 20.39 7.22
N PHE A 458 1.67 20.52 8.41
CA PHE A 458 1.93 21.82 9.02
C PHE A 458 3.25 22.46 8.58
N THR A 459 4.14 21.70 7.94
CA THR A 459 5.49 22.18 7.55
C THR A 459 5.74 22.18 6.04
N SER A 460 5.01 21.38 5.26
CA SER A 460 5.20 21.25 3.82
C SER A 460 5.11 22.62 3.11
N PRO A 461 6.02 22.92 2.17
CA PRO A 461 5.94 24.14 1.37
C PRO A 461 4.74 24.14 0.41
N MET A 462 4.04 23.02 0.25
CA MET A 462 2.92 22.86 -0.68
C MET A 462 1.54 23.09 -0.05
N GLY A 463 1.46 23.34 1.27
CA GLY A 463 0.23 23.28 2.05
C GLY A 463 -0.03 21.88 2.64
N ALA A 464 -1.21 21.66 3.22
CA ALA A 464 -1.58 20.39 3.85
C ALA A 464 -1.65 19.25 2.83
N ASP A 465 -0.53 18.56 2.55
CA ASP A 465 -0.40 17.56 1.50
C ASP A 465 0.28 16.27 2.00
N HIS A 466 -0.36 15.12 1.77
CA HIS A 466 0.17 13.83 2.20
C HIS A 466 1.21 13.30 1.21
N THR A 467 1.10 13.66 -0.07
CA THR A 467 2.10 13.24 -1.07
C THR A 467 3.45 13.92 -0.83
N ALA A 468 3.44 15.07 -0.14
CA ALA A 468 4.66 15.74 0.28
C ALA A 468 5.45 14.96 1.35
N GLY A 469 4.90 13.93 1.99
CA GLY A 469 5.62 13.15 3.01
C GLY A 469 4.71 12.35 3.94
N LEU A 470 4.06 11.32 3.42
CA LEU A 470 3.23 10.38 4.20
C LEU A 470 4.10 9.47 5.07
N THR A 471 3.82 9.41 6.37
CA THR A 471 4.54 8.50 7.26
C THR A 471 3.68 7.98 8.40
N TYR A 472 3.70 6.65 8.56
CA TYR A 472 3.07 5.91 9.65
C TYR A 472 4.10 5.36 10.65
N ARG A 473 5.34 5.88 10.64
CA ARG A 473 6.35 5.44 11.62
C ARG A 473 5.99 6.00 13.01
N MET A 474 5.70 5.11 13.95
CA MET A 474 5.28 5.46 15.32
C MET A 474 4.11 6.45 15.30
N PRO A 475 2.97 6.10 14.67
CA PRO A 475 1.99 7.08 14.19
C PRO A 475 1.31 7.86 15.32
N LYS A 476 1.16 7.26 16.51
CA LYS A 476 0.54 7.86 17.69
C LYS A 476 1.54 8.49 18.67
N ASP A 477 2.84 8.25 18.50
CA ASP A 477 3.88 8.80 19.39
C ASP A 477 4.06 10.29 19.10
N ARG A 478 4.19 11.11 20.15
CA ARG A 478 4.44 12.56 20.00
C ARG A 478 5.90 12.88 19.71
N HIS A 479 6.83 12.00 20.05
CA HIS A 479 8.26 12.23 19.94
C HIS A 479 8.81 11.77 18.59
N LYS A 480 9.90 12.41 18.14
CA LYS A 480 10.63 12.08 16.89
C LYS A 480 9.81 12.29 15.61
N GLN A 481 8.67 12.97 15.68
CA GLN A 481 7.82 13.17 14.51
C GLN A 481 8.42 14.16 13.52
N ALA A 482 9.21 15.15 13.99
CA ALA A 482 10.01 16.00 13.11
C ALA A 482 11.02 15.20 12.27
N GLU A 483 11.78 14.27 12.86
CA GLU A 483 12.74 13.40 12.14
C GLU A 483 12.00 12.51 11.11
N ASN A 484 10.85 11.96 11.50
CA ASN A 484 10.07 11.09 10.62
C ASN A 484 9.48 11.84 9.42
N SER A 485 8.92 13.01 9.66
CA SER A 485 8.36 13.87 8.61
C SER A 485 9.48 14.37 7.70
N LEU A 486 10.57 14.94 8.25
CA LEU A 486 11.69 15.46 7.46
C LEU A 486 12.26 14.40 6.49
N ARG A 487 12.50 13.17 6.97
CA ARG A 487 12.94 12.05 6.12
C ARG A 487 11.98 11.79 4.97
N SER A 488 10.68 11.77 5.26
CA SER A 488 9.64 11.44 4.28
C SER A 488 9.45 12.58 3.28
N GLN A 489 9.58 13.83 3.71
CA GLN A 489 9.52 15.01 2.84
C GLN A 489 10.71 15.11 1.88
N ILE A 490 11.92 14.79 2.35
CA ILE A 490 13.11 14.71 1.47
C ILE A 490 12.90 13.62 0.41
N GLN A 491 12.46 12.42 0.82
CA GLN A 491 12.22 11.32 -0.11
C GLN A 491 11.13 11.67 -1.14
N ALA A 492 10.05 12.33 -0.71
CA ALA A 492 8.97 12.76 -1.60
C ALA A 492 9.45 13.78 -2.63
N ALA A 493 10.14 14.82 -2.18
CA ALA A 493 10.72 15.84 -3.05
C ALA A 493 11.65 15.24 -4.11
N ILE A 494 12.44 14.21 -3.76
CA ILE A 494 13.30 13.50 -4.71
C ILE A 494 12.45 12.72 -5.72
N CYS A 495 11.44 11.97 -5.28
CA CYS A 495 10.58 11.22 -6.22
C CYS A 495 9.91 12.16 -7.23
N ASP A 496 9.38 13.30 -6.78
CA ASP A 496 8.75 14.29 -7.66
C ASP A 496 9.78 15.00 -8.57
N ALA A 497 10.99 15.27 -8.09
CA ALA A 497 12.06 15.83 -8.92
C ALA A 497 12.49 14.87 -10.05
N PHE A 498 12.51 13.57 -9.76
CA PHE A 498 12.92 12.54 -10.69
C PHE A 498 11.79 11.99 -11.57
N GLY A 499 10.52 12.31 -11.26
CA GLY A 499 9.35 11.78 -11.95
C GLY A 499 9.05 10.31 -11.62
N TYR A 500 9.40 9.87 -10.40
CA TYR A 500 9.19 8.52 -9.89
C TYR A 500 7.90 8.43 -9.05
N CYS A 501 7.21 7.29 -9.11
CA CYS A 501 5.98 7.09 -8.36
C CYS A 501 6.23 6.77 -6.88
N LEU A 502 5.65 7.57 -5.97
CA LEU A 502 5.75 7.37 -4.52
C LEU A 502 5.26 6.00 -4.04
N ASN A 503 4.20 5.46 -4.64
CA ASN A 503 3.67 4.13 -4.29
C ASN A 503 4.58 2.97 -4.70
N SER A 504 5.67 3.26 -5.43
CA SER A 504 6.66 2.27 -5.85
C SER A 504 8.00 2.39 -5.13
N VAL A 505 8.07 3.17 -4.05
CA VAL A 505 9.26 3.20 -3.18
C VAL A 505 9.26 1.92 -2.33
N PRO A 506 10.21 0.98 -2.54
CA PRO A 506 10.24 -0.27 -1.78
C PRO A 506 10.67 -0.02 -0.34
N GLY A 507 10.15 -0.83 0.59
CA GLY A 507 10.56 -0.79 2.00
C GLY A 507 11.96 -1.40 2.24
N SER A 508 12.37 -2.30 1.34
CA SER A 508 13.59 -3.12 1.46
C SER A 508 14.87 -2.44 0.95
N ARG A 509 14.76 -1.49 0.00
CA ARG A 509 15.90 -0.90 -0.73
C ARG A 509 15.76 0.63 -0.82
N SER A 510 16.89 1.36 -0.76
CA SER A 510 16.88 2.82 -1.00
C SER A 510 16.73 3.13 -2.49
N VAL A 511 15.99 4.19 -2.81
CA VAL A 511 15.80 4.70 -4.18
C VAL A 511 16.96 5.57 -4.66
N TYR A 512 17.80 6.09 -3.75
CA TYR A 512 18.86 7.02 -4.14
C TYR A 512 19.92 6.35 -5.04
N PRO A 513 20.45 5.15 -4.72
CA PRO A 513 21.35 4.45 -5.63
C PRO A 513 20.69 4.12 -6.97
N PHE A 514 19.40 3.80 -6.98
CA PHE A 514 18.66 3.53 -8.22
C PHE A 514 18.61 4.75 -9.14
N PHE A 515 18.30 5.93 -8.60
CA PHE A 515 18.34 7.17 -9.37
C PHE A 515 19.77 7.54 -9.79
N THR A 516 20.76 7.36 -8.91
CA THR A 516 22.18 7.55 -9.23
C THR A 516 22.59 6.75 -10.45
N ASP A 517 22.32 5.43 -10.43
CA ASP A 517 22.75 4.52 -11.48
C ASP A 517 22.03 4.82 -12.80
N LEU A 518 20.73 5.16 -12.77
CA LEU A 518 19.99 5.55 -13.97
C LEU A 518 20.48 6.87 -14.56
N MET A 519 20.77 7.87 -13.74
CA MET A 519 21.29 9.17 -14.20
C MET A 519 22.67 9.02 -14.83
N ASN A 520 23.55 8.24 -14.19
CA ASN A 520 24.87 7.94 -14.72
C ASN A 520 24.78 7.17 -16.04
N ALA A 521 23.90 6.17 -16.14
CA ALA A 521 23.70 5.40 -17.36
C ALA A 521 23.07 6.21 -18.50
N ARG A 522 22.09 7.08 -18.22
CA ARG A 522 21.47 7.92 -19.25
C ARG A 522 22.41 9.01 -19.75
N TYR A 523 23.03 9.75 -18.83
CA TYR A 523 23.71 11.01 -19.14
C TYR A 523 25.25 10.93 -19.12
N GLY A 524 25.84 9.77 -18.79
CA GLY A 524 27.29 9.62 -18.69
C GLY A 524 27.90 10.40 -17.50
N LEU A 525 27.10 10.60 -16.46
CA LEU A 525 27.49 11.34 -15.25
C LEU A 525 28.27 10.44 -14.26
N ARG A 526 28.78 11.07 -13.20
CA ARG A 526 29.46 10.41 -12.07
C ARG A 526 28.86 10.86 -10.74
N LEU A 527 27.53 10.79 -10.66
CA LEU A 527 26.79 11.11 -9.45
C LEU A 527 26.96 10.00 -8.41
N THR A 528 26.77 10.40 -7.16
CA THR A 528 26.66 9.54 -5.97
C THR A 528 25.23 9.58 -5.41
N PRO A 529 24.86 8.69 -4.48
CA PRO A 529 23.58 8.77 -3.78
C PRO A 529 23.40 10.08 -2.99
N ASP A 530 24.49 10.66 -2.46
CA ASP A 530 24.44 11.93 -1.75
C ASP A 530 24.11 13.10 -2.69
N ASP A 531 24.58 13.07 -3.94
CA ASP A 531 24.21 14.09 -4.95
C ASP A 531 22.72 14.04 -5.26
N ILE A 532 22.12 12.84 -5.36
CA ILE A 532 20.68 12.66 -5.56
C ILE A 532 19.89 13.21 -4.36
N MET A 533 20.35 12.93 -3.15
CA MET A 533 19.74 13.47 -1.93
C MET A 533 19.83 15.00 -1.89
N GLU A 534 20.96 15.57 -2.30
CA GLU A 534 21.16 17.02 -2.33
C GLU A 534 20.22 17.72 -3.34
N ILE A 535 19.93 17.10 -4.49
CA ILE A 535 18.90 17.61 -5.42
C ILE A 535 17.54 17.74 -4.73
N GLY A 536 17.15 16.74 -3.94
CA GLY A 536 15.91 16.76 -3.15
C GLY A 536 15.89 17.87 -2.11
N LYS A 537 16.98 17.99 -1.33
CA LYS A 537 17.11 19.05 -0.32
C LYS A 537 17.10 20.43 -0.95
N GLN A 538 17.82 20.62 -2.05
CA GLN A 538 17.84 21.89 -2.75
C GLN A 538 16.46 22.26 -3.31
N THR A 539 15.70 21.27 -3.79
CA THR A 539 14.30 21.46 -4.23
C THR A 539 13.45 22.01 -3.08
N LEU A 540 13.57 21.44 -1.87
CA LEU A 540 12.87 21.95 -0.69
C LEU A 540 13.35 23.35 -0.30
N ARG A 541 14.66 23.63 -0.32
CA ARG A 541 15.20 24.97 -0.06
C ARG A 541 14.63 26.01 -1.03
N ASP A 542 14.58 25.69 -2.32
CA ASP A 542 14.03 26.57 -3.35
C ASP A 542 12.53 26.84 -3.11
N GLN A 543 11.75 25.81 -2.75
CA GLN A 543 10.33 25.96 -2.45
C GLN A 543 10.09 26.82 -1.21
N LEU A 544 10.88 26.59 -0.15
CA LEU A 544 10.82 27.39 1.08
C LEU A 544 11.21 28.85 0.83
N ALA A 545 12.26 29.09 0.03
CA ALA A 545 12.74 30.44 -0.30
C ALA A 545 11.68 31.28 -1.03
N PHE A 546 10.94 30.68 -1.97
CA PHE A 546 9.82 31.37 -2.63
C PHE A 546 8.74 31.73 -1.61
N ASN A 547 8.35 30.77 -0.77
CA ASN A 547 7.28 30.94 0.21
C ASN A 547 7.60 31.95 1.31
N GLN A 548 8.88 32.16 1.66
CA GLN A 548 9.29 33.20 2.61
C GLN A 548 8.85 34.61 2.16
N HIS A 549 8.77 34.84 0.86
CA HIS A 549 8.45 36.14 0.28
C HIS A 549 7.02 36.21 -0.28
N ALA A 550 6.34 35.08 -0.44
CA ALA A 550 4.95 34.98 -0.88
C ALA A 550 3.97 35.17 0.30
N GLU A 551 2.68 35.40 -0.01
CA GLU A 551 1.63 35.52 1.01
C GLU A 551 1.51 34.25 1.89
N PHE A 552 1.86 33.07 1.37
CA PHE A 552 1.90 31.81 2.13
C PHE A 552 2.77 31.88 3.40
N GLY A 553 3.90 32.59 3.36
CA GLY A 553 4.78 32.78 4.51
C GLY A 553 4.20 33.73 5.57
N LYS A 554 3.21 34.54 5.19
CA LYS A 554 2.54 35.54 6.05
C LYS A 554 1.18 35.06 6.58
N MET A 555 0.67 33.94 6.07
CA MET A 555 -0.56 33.34 6.57
C MET A 555 -0.40 32.89 8.02
N ASP A 556 -1.51 32.93 8.77
CA ASP A 556 -1.58 32.36 10.11
C ASP A 556 -1.11 30.90 10.08
N SER A 557 -0.12 30.59 10.91
CA SER A 557 0.47 29.26 11.10
C SER A 557 -0.17 28.51 12.27
N THR A 558 -1.21 29.08 12.89
CA THR A 558 -2.01 28.43 13.92
C THR A 558 -2.69 27.19 13.34
N MET A 559 -2.48 26.05 13.99
CA MET A 559 -3.13 24.79 13.59
C MET A 559 -4.64 24.84 13.87
N PRO A 560 -5.48 24.13 13.08
CA PRO A 560 -6.91 24.05 13.36
C PRO A 560 -7.18 23.57 14.79
N ALA A 561 -7.84 24.39 15.60
CA ALA A 561 -8.02 24.17 17.04
C ALA A 561 -8.59 22.78 17.35
N PHE A 562 -9.54 22.29 16.55
CA PHE A 562 -10.15 20.98 16.75
C PHE A 562 -9.15 19.81 16.72
N LEU A 563 -8.00 19.95 16.07
CA LEU A 563 -6.96 18.91 16.05
C LEU A 563 -6.24 18.79 17.38
N GLN A 564 -6.14 19.89 18.14
CA GLN A 564 -5.55 19.94 19.47
C GLN A 564 -6.62 19.72 20.56
N GLU A 565 -7.84 20.21 20.33
CA GLU A 565 -8.92 20.30 21.31
C GLU A 565 -9.94 19.15 21.28
N GLU A 566 -10.08 18.44 20.17
CA GLU A 566 -11.02 17.31 20.05
C GLU A 566 -10.25 15.98 19.97
N ALA A 567 -10.52 15.07 20.91
CA ALA A 567 -10.02 13.71 20.83
C ALA A 567 -10.72 12.92 19.72
N ILE A 568 -9.97 12.22 18.88
CA ILE A 568 -10.52 11.42 17.78
C ILE A 568 -10.92 10.03 18.25
N LYS A 569 -12.14 9.57 17.93
CA LYS A 569 -12.55 8.18 18.19
C LYS A 569 -11.99 7.24 17.10
N PRO A 570 -11.66 5.97 17.43
CA PRO A 570 -11.79 5.30 18.73
C PRO A 570 -10.56 5.47 19.64
N THR A 571 -9.50 6.11 19.16
CA THR A 571 -8.18 6.09 19.80
C THR A 571 -8.08 7.03 21.01
N GLY A 572 -8.88 8.09 21.03
CA GLY A 572 -8.80 9.17 22.01
C GLY A 572 -7.63 10.12 21.78
N ASP A 573 -6.93 10.01 20.64
CA ASP A 573 -5.73 10.81 20.36
C ASP A 573 -6.07 12.26 19.97
N ARG A 574 -5.08 13.14 20.15
CA ARG A 574 -5.06 14.54 19.70
C ARG A 574 -3.74 14.79 18.97
N PHE A 575 -3.67 15.85 18.16
CA PHE A 575 -2.40 16.33 17.66
C PHE A 575 -1.70 17.13 18.77
N ASP A 576 -0.67 16.52 19.36
CA ASP A 576 0.04 17.00 20.56
C ASP A 576 1.56 17.03 20.36
N VAL A 577 2.01 17.07 19.10
CA VAL A 577 3.41 17.33 18.78
C VAL A 577 3.72 18.78 19.14
N ASP A 578 4.89 19.02 19.72
CA ASP A 578 5.30 20.34 20.19
C ASP A 578 5.39 21.33 19.01
N ASP A 579 4.79 22.51 19.14
CA ASP A 579 4.82 23.56 18.13
C ASP A 579 6.26 23.95 17.76
N ALA A 580 7.20 23.90 18.71
CA ALA A 580 8.61 24.15 18.44
C ALA A 580 9.22 23.08 17.53
N GLU A 581 8.80 21.81 17.63
CA GLU A 581 9.23 20.77 16.68
C GLU A 581 8.69 21.06 15.27
N VAL A 582 7.45 21.54 15.16
CA VAL A 582 6.83 21.92 13.88
C VAL A 582 7.62 23.06 13.23
N GLN A 583 7.86 24.14 13.98
CA GLN A 583 8.52 25.35 13.48
C GLN A 583 10.00 25.09 13.11
N ASN A 584 10.69 24.22 13.85
CA ASN A 584 12.12 23.97 13.68
C ASN A 584 12.45 22.77 12.78
N LEU A 585 11.46 22.10 12.17
CA LEU A 585 11.67 20.91 11.34
C LEU A 585 12.80 21.11 10.29
N TRP A 586 12.79 22.27 9.62
CA TRP A 586 13.73 22.57 8.54
C TRP A 586 15.17 22.81 8.99
N ASN A 587 15.42 23.03 10.29
CA ASN A 587 16.78 23.13 10.84
C ASN A 587 17.58 21.82 10.67
N GLY A 588 16.88 20.69 10.53
CA GLY A 588 17.49 19.37 10.30
C GLY A 588 17.83 19.09 8.83
N LEU A 589 17.42 19.92 7.87
CA LEU A 589 17.51 19.62 6.43
C LEU A 589 18.96 19.41 5.97
N ASP A 590 19.85 20.33 6.31
CA ASP A 590 21.25 20.29 5.86
C ASP A 590 22.05 19.17 6.54
N SER A 591 21.74 18.90 7.81
CA SER A 591 22.39 17.84 8.60
C SER A 591 21.83 16.44 8.31
N PHE A 592 20.65 16.33 7.68
CA PHE A 592 20.06 15.03 7.35
C PHE A 592 21.01 14.18 6.51
N ARG A 593 21.15 12.91 6.87
CA ARG A 593 21.84 11.88 6.07
C ARG A 593 21.00 10.61 6.09
N GLU A 594 20.95 9.89 4.97
CA GLU A 594 20.33 8.57 4.98
C GLU A 594 21.19 7.63 5.84
N LYS A 595 20.57 7.04 6.86
CA LYS A 595 21.25 6.01 7.67
C LYS A 595 21.40 4.76 6.81
N GLN A 596 22.64 4.31 6.58
CA GLN A 596 22.89 3.01 5.96
C GLN A 596 22.19 1.93 6.80
N LYS A 597 21.34 1.14 6.15
CA LYS A 597 20.81 -0.08 6.76
C LYS A 597 21.92 -1.12 6.79
N VAL A 598 22.37 -1.48 7.99
CA VAL A 598 23.20 -2.66 8.18
C VAL A 598 22.31 -3.88 8.06
N TRP A 599 22.69 -4.84 7.22
CA TRP A 599 21.99 -6.11 7.16
C TRP A 599 22.39 -6.97 8.35
N GLU A 600 21.40 -7.55 9.02
CA GLU A 600 21.61 -8.42 10.17
C GLU A 600 20.68 -9.63 10.11
N VAL A 601 21.14 -10.76 10.63
CA VAL A 601 20.32 -11.97 10.84
C VAL A 601 19.90 -11.97 12.30
N ARG A 602 18.59 -11.90 12.56
CA ARG A 602 18.05 -11.92 13.92
C ARG A 602 17.53 -13.31 14.26
N ILE A 603 18.22 -13.99 15.17
CA ILE A 603 17.73 -15.26 15.72
C ILE A 603 16.82 -14.95 16.91
N PRO A 604 15.52 -15.31 16.87
CA PRO A 604 14.61 -15.06 17.98
C PRO A 604 14.99 -15.92 19.21
N PRO A 605 14.66 -15.48 20.43
CA PRO A 605 14.86 -16.30 21.61
C PRO A 605 13.96 -17.54 21.58
N LEU A 606 14.43 -18.66 22.13
CA LEU A 606 13.64 -19.88 22.27
C LEU A 606 12.95 -19.93 23.64
N PRO A 607 11.78 -20.60 23.76
CA PRO A 607 11.20 -20.89 25.07
C PRO A 607 12.10 -21.86 25.85
N ASP A 608 11.92 -21.96 27.18
CA ASP A 608 12.39 -23.15 27.90
C ASP A 608 11.60 -24.36 27.38
N VAL A 609 12.27 -25.46 27.02
CA VAL A 609 11.63 -26.62 26.38
C VAL A 609 11.84 -27.86 27.22
N MET A 610 10.73 -28.47 27.64
CA MET A 610 10.69 -29.83 28.14
C MET A 610 10.22 -30.75 27.02
N LEU A 611 11.11 -31.54 26.43
CA LEU A 611 10.75 -32.50 25.39
C LEU A 611 11.13 -33.92 25.83
N GLY A 612 10.16 -34.83 25.77
CA GLY A 612 10.40 -36.25 26.06
C GLY A 612 9.17 -36.97 26.59
N ALA A 613 9.15 -38.30 26.48
CA ALA A 613 8.01 -39.09 26.93
C ALA A 613 7.85 -38.99 28.46
N GLY A 614 6.67 -38.56 28.91
CA GLY A 614 6.32 -38.44 30.33
C GLY A 614 6.80 -37.15 31.01
N VAL A 615 7.42 -36.22 30.27
CA VAL A 615 7.92 -34.96 30.85
C VAL A 615 6.81 -34.09 31.43
N ALA A 616 5.57 -34.23 30.94
CA ALA A 616 4.43 -33.48 31.47
C ALA A 616 4.22 -33.71 32.97
N ARG A 617 4.57 -34.89 33.51
CA ARG A 617 4.47 -35.20 34.94
C ARG A 617 5.33 -34.28 35.83
N ASN A 618 6.39 -33.72 35.26
CA ASN A 618 7.33 -32.83 35.97
C ASN A 618 7.04 -31.34 35.70
N MET A 619 6.03 -31.00 34.88
CA MET A 619 5.82 -29.62 34.44
C MET A 619 5.44 -28.68 35.58
N GLY A 620 4.68 -29.15 36.57
CA GLY A 620 4.23 -28.30 37.67
C GLY A 620 5.39 -27.74 38.51
N GLN A 621 6.49 -28.49 38.67
CA GLN A 621 7.71 -27.99 39.33
C GLN A 621 8.40 -26.88 38.54
N ARG A 622 8.38 -26.96 37.19
CA ARG A 622 8.93 -25.90 36.33
C ARG A 622 8.03 -24.67 36.32
N ILE A 623 6.71 -24.88 36.27
CA ILE A 623 5.71 -23.80 36.28
C ILE A 623 5.78 -23.00 37.58
N ARG A 624 5.98 -23.64 38.75
CA ARG A 624 6.20 -22.93 40.02
C ARG A 624 7.41 -21.99 40.01
N ARG A 625 8.47 -22.31 39.27
CA ARG A 625 9.66 -21.43 39.15
C ARG A 625 9.40 -20.17 38.33
N LEU A 626 8.23 -20.10 37.68
CA LEU A 626 7.72 -18.90 37.02
C LEU A 626 6.77 -18.12 37.94
N ASP A 627 6.76 -18.42 39.24
CA ASP A 627 5.91 -17.85 40.28
C ASP A 627 4.39 -18.00 40.04
N VAL A 628 4.00 -18.98 39.22
CA VAL A 628 2.59 -19.30 38.97
C VAL A 628 2.03 -20.11 40.13
N THR A 629 0.98 -19.59 40.78
CA THR A 629 0.26 -20.23 41.88
C THR A 629 -1.17 -20.60 41.50
N ARG A 630 -1.77 -19.87 40.56
CA ARG A 630 -3.09 -20.18 39.99
C ARG A 630 -3.06 -19.99 38.47
N ALA A 631 -3.24 -21.08 37.73
CA ALA A 631 -3.17 -21.13 36.27
C ALA A 631 -4.55 -21.06 35.61
N PHE A 632 -4.66 -20.30 34.52
CA PHE A 632 -5.82 -20.29 33.64
C PHE A 632 -5.60 -21.27 32.48
N LEU A 633 -6.29 -22.41 32.50
CA LEU A 633 -6.14 -23.50 31.52
C LEU A 633 -7.07 -23.27 30.33
N VAL A 634 -6.49 -22.94 29.17
CA VAL A 634 -7.17 -22.69 27.90
C VAL A 634 -7.11 -23.95 27.04
N THR A 635 -8.26 -24.51 26.69
CA THR A 635 -8.35 -25.77 25.94
C THR A 635 -9.64 -25.86 25.11
N ASP A 636 -9.72 -26.84 24.23
CA ASP A 636 -10.92 -27.09 23.41
C ASP A 636 -11.93 -28.01 24.13
N PRO A 637 -13.21 -28.00 23.70
CA PRO A 637 -14.24 -28.84 24.30
C PRO A 637 -13.96 -30.34 24.25
N PHE A 638 -13.23 -30.84 23.24
CA PHE A 638 -12.95 -32.27 23.06
C PHE A 638 -11.92 -32.76 24.09
N LEU A 639 -10.83 -32.03 24.29
CA LEU A 639 -9.81 -32.35 25.30
C LEU A 639 -10.36 -32.27 26.73
N PHE A 640 -11.31 -31.36 26.97
CA PHE A 640 -12.01 -31.30 28.25
C PHE A 640 -12.98 -32.47 28.45
N LYS A 641 -13.80 -32.80 27.44
CA LYS A 641 -14.77 -33.91 27.53
C LYS A 641 -14.10 -35.29 27.59
N SER A 642 -12.91 -35.44 26.99
CA SER A 642 -12.14 -36.69 27.00
C SER A 642 -11.38 -36.97 28.30
N GLY A 643 -11.44 -36.07 29.29
CA GLY A 643 -10.74 -36.23 30.56
C GLY A 643 -9.28 -35.75 30.54
N LYS A 644 -8.76 -35.34 29.38
CA LYS A 644 -7.34 -34.98 29.20
C LYS A 644 -6.98 -33.66 29.85
N ALA A 645 -7.87 -32.67 29.79
CA ALA A 645 -7.66 -31.42 30.52
C ALA A 645 -7.58 -31.65 32.04
N GLN A 646 -8.37 -32.58 32.57
CA GLN A 646 -8.40 -32.95 33.99
C GLN A 646 -7.13 -33.69 34.41
N GLU A 647 -6.52 -34.49 33.53
CA GLU A 647 -5.18 -35.06 33.77
C GLU A 647 -4.13 -33.95 33.98
N VAL A 648 -4.15 -32.91 33.13
CA VAL A 648 -3.28 -31.72 33.27
C VAL A 648 -3.57 -30.98 34.57
N GLN A 649 -4.85 -30.75 34.91
CA GLN A 649 -5.23 -30.11 36.17
C GLN A 649 -4.71 -30.86 37.37
N LYS A 650 -4.84 -32.20 37.41
CA LYS A 650 -4.31 -33.03 38.49
C LYS A 650 -2.79 -32.85 38.64
N ILE A 651 -2.02 -32.85 37.55
CA ILE A 651 -0.57 -32.65 37.62
C ILE A 651 -0.22 -31.28 38.23
N LEU A 652 -0.94 -30.24 37.83
CA LEU A 652 -0.77 -28.88 38.37
C LEU A 652 -1.16 -28.81 39.85
N GLU A 653 -2.27 -29.44 40.24
CA GLU A 653 -2.76 -29.50 41.62
C GLU A 653 -1.80 -30.25 42.56
N HIS A 654 -1.22 -31.38 42.13
CA HIS A 654 -0.16 -32.08 42.88
C HIS A 654 1.07 -31.19 43.06
N SER A 655 1.26 -30.25 42.15
CA SER A 655 2.25 -29.19 42.25
C SER A 655 1.67 -27.91 42.86
N GLY A 656 0.63 -27.97 43.69
CA GLY A 656 0.10 -26.83 44.44
C GLY A 656 -0.28 -25.63 43.58
N ILE A 657 -0.57 -25.85 42.29
CA ILE A 657 -1.02 -24.82 41.35
C ILE A 657 -2.51 -25.04 41.15
N GLU A 658 -3.32 -24.09 41.61
CA GLU A 658 -4.76 -24.12 41.39
C GLU A 658 -5.08 -23.84 39.92
N THR A 659 -6.20 -24.36 39.42
CA THR A 659 -6.56 -24.20 37.99
C THR A 659 -7.98 -23.66 37.81
N VAL A 660 -8.14 -22.74 36.87
CA VAL A 660 -9.43 -22.30 36.35
C VAL A 660 -9.48 -22.63 34.87
N VAL A 661 -10.51 -23.33 34.42
CA VAL A 661 -10.58 -23.89 33.07
C VAL A 661 -11.47 -23.06 32.16
N PHE A 662 -10.97 -22.78 30.97
CA PHE A 662 -11.72 -22.24 29.85
C PHE A 662 -11.65 -23.25 28.69
N ALA A 663 -12.74 -24.00 28.50
CA ALA A 663 -12.83 -25.13 27.57
C ALA A 663 -13.69 -24.81 26.33
N GLU A 664 -13.71 -23.54 25.90
CA GLU A 664 -14.54 -23.06 24.78
C GLU A 664 -13.73 -22.79 23.51
N VAL A 665 -12.44 -23.16 23.43
CA VAL A 665 -11.62 -22.88 22.24
C VAL A 665 -12.22 -23.59 21.02
N GLU A 666 -12.63 -22.80 20.03
CA GLU A 666 -13.02 -23.27 18.71
C GLU A 666 -11.82 -23.21 17.74
N PRO A 667 -11.81 -24.03 16.67
CA PRO A 667 -10.88 -23.87 15.57
C PRO A 667 -10.94 -22.43 15.01
N ASP A 668 -9.80 -21.88 14.63
CA ASP A 668 -9.67 -20.51 14.10
C ASP A 668 -10.28 -19.46 15.05
N PRO A 669 -9.72 -19.32 16.28
CA PRO A 669 -10.37 -18.65 17.39
C PRO A 669 -10.69 -17.18 17.07
N PRO A 670 -11.93 -16.72 17.29
CA PRO A 670 -12.32 -15.36 16.98
C PRO A 670 -11.95 -14.39 18.11
N ILE A 671 -11.84 -13.10 17.79
CA ILE A 671 -11.54 -12.02 18.77
C ILE A 671 -12.46 -12.09 20.00
N GLU A 672 -13.76 -12.35 19.79
CA GLU A 672 -14.77 -12.37 20.85
C GLU A 672 -14.52 -13.49 21.87
N LEU A 673 -13.91 -14.59 21.45
CA LEU A 673 -13.52 -15.69 22.34
C LEU A 673 -12.43 -15.24 23.30
N ILE A 674 -11.42 -14.53 22.79
CA ILE A 674 -10.32 -13.98 23.59
C ILE A 674 -10.83 -12.92 24.57
N GLU A 675 -11.79 -12.09 24.15
CA GLU A 675 -12.44 -11.12 25.03
C GLU A 675 -13.21 -11.77 26.18
N ARG A 676 -13.93 -12.88 25.93
CA ARG A 676 -14.60 -13.67 26.98
C ARG A 676 -13.60 -14.28 27.95
N ALA A 677 -12.57 -14.95 27.44
CA ALA A 677 -11.50 -15.54 28.24
C ALA A 677 -10.79 -14.47 29.09
N GLY A 678 -10.54 -13.28 28.53
CA GLY A 678 -9.94 -12.15 29.24
C GLY A 678 -10.76 -11.63 30.41
N ARG A 679 -12.10 -11.59 30.28
CA ARG A 679 -12.99 -11.23 31.40
C ARG A 679 -12.93 -12.25 32.53
N LEU A 680 -12.97 -13.54 32.19
CA LEU A 680 -12.88 -14.61 33.18
C LEU A 680 -11.53 -14.63 33.90
N TYR A 681 -10.42 -14.45 33.16
CA TYR A 681 -9.07 -14.38 33.73
C TYR A 681 -8.94 -13.26 34.77
N ARG A 682 -9.48 -12.06 34.49
CA ARG A 682 -9.42 -10.92 35.42
C ARG A 682 -10.20 -11.18 36.71
N GLY A 683 -11.29 -11.95 36.65
CA GLY A 683 -12.10 -12.31 37.81
C GLY A 683 -11.60 -13.52 38.61
N SER A 684 -10.65 -14.30 38.06
CA SER A 684 -10.25 -15.58 38.64
C SER A 684 -9.04 -15.51 39.58
N GLY A 685 -8.32 -14.39 39.61
CA GLY A 685 -7.06 -14.26 40.35
C GLY A 685 -5.94 -15.15 39.82
N CYS A 686 -6.04 -15.61 38.57
CA CYS A 686 -4.96 -16.36 37.92
C CYS A 686 -3.76 -15.46 37.66
N ASN A 687 -2.55 -16.00 37.81
CA ASN A 687 -1.29 -15.29 37.54
C ASN A 687 -0.41 -16.00 36.49
N GLY A 688 -0.90 -17.09 35.89
CA GLY A 688 -0.29 -17.77 34.74
C GLY A 688 -1.34 -18.30 33.78
N ILE A 689 -0.94 -18.57 32.53
CA ILE A 689 -1.81 -19.12 31.48
C ILE A 689 -1.21 -20.42 30.97
N VAL A 690 -2.03 -21.47 30.87
CA VAL A 690 -1.64 -22.76 30.28
C VAL A 690 -2.50 -23.00 29.05
N GLY A 691 -1.90 -23.01 27.87
CA GLY A 691 -2.54 -23.47 26.64
C GLY A 691 -2.35 -24.98 26.49
N PHE A 692 -3.45 -25.74 26.45
CA PHE A 692 -3.44 -27.19 26.23
C PHE A 692 -4.29 -27.54 25.02
N GLY A 693 -3.64 -27.94 23.93
CA GLY A 693 -4.34 -28.33 22.70
C GLY A 693 -3.50 -28.20 21.44
N GLY A 694 -4.18 -28.15 20.29
CA GLY A 694 -3.56 -27.80 19.01
C GLY A 694 -3.31 -26.30 18.86
N GLY A 695 -2.91 -25.88 17.65
CA GLY A 695 -2.54 -24.49 17.36
C GLY A 695 -3.56 -23.45 17.83
N SER A 696 -4.86 -23.69 17.63
CA SER A 696 -5.93 -22.78 18.07
C SER A 696 -5.95 -22.54 19.59
N SER A 697 -5.68 -23.55 20.41
CA SER A 697 -5.61 -23.43 21.87
C SER A 697 -4.36 -22.69 22.32
N LEU A 698 -3.23 -22.96 21.66
CA LEU A 698 -1.94 -22.30 21.96
C LEU A 698 -1.99 -20.82 21.56
N ASP A 699 -2.50 -20.49 20.38
CA ASP A 699 -2.67 -19.12 19.90
C ASP A 699 -3.67 -18.35 20.76
N SER A 700 -4.75 -19.00 21.21
CA SER A 700 -5.69 -18.42 22.16
C SER A 700 -5.01 -18.09 23.50
N ALA A 701 -4.15 -18.97 24.01
CA ALA A 701 -3.41 -18.73 25.26
C ALA A 701 -2.42 -17.56 25.14
N LYS A 702 -1.65 -17.49 24.05
CA LYS A 702 -0.73 -16.36 23.79
C LYS A 702 -1.49 -15.04 23.67
N THR A 703 -2.57 -15.04 22.91
CA THR A 703 -3.39 -13.84 22.68
C THR A 703 -4.12 -13.42 23.96
N LEU A 704 -4.58 -14.36 24.79
CA LEU A 704 -5.11 -14.05 26.11
C LEU A 704 -4.08 -13.29 26.95
N GLY A 705 -2.81 -13.71 26.92
CA GLY A 705 -1.71 -12.99 27.57
C GLY A 705 -1.58 -11.54 27.12
N LEU A 706 -1.73 -11.27 25.81
CA LEU A 706 -1.79 -9.91 25.27
C LEU A 706 -3.02 -9.17 25.82
N ARG A 707 -4.20 -9.79 25.71
CA ARG A 707 -5.48 -9.17 26.04
C ARG A 707 -5.56 -8.75 27.51
N VAL A 708 -5.03 -9.54 28.44
CA VAL A 708 -5.13 -9.24 29.87
C VAL A 708 -4.15 -8.17 30.33
N THR A 709 -3.13 -7.87 29.51
CA THR A 709 -2.04 -6.92 29.85
C THR A 709 -2.10 -5.62 29.05
N HIS A 710 -2.73 -5.62 27.89
CA HIS A 710 -2.83 -4.47 27.00
C HIS A 710 -4.31 -4.09 26.77
N GLY A 711 -4.63 -2.79 26.80
CA GLY A 711 -5.97 -2.26 26.51
C GLY A 711 -6.30 -2.17 25.02
N GLY A 712 -7.41 -1.53 24.67
CA GLY A 712 -7.78 -1.27 23.26
C GLY A 712 -8.34 -2.47 22.49
N ASP A 713 -8.55 -2.27 21.18
CA ASP A 713 -9.01 -3.29 20.23
C ASP A 713 -7.83 -4.21 19.83
N LEU A 714 -8.02 -5.53 19.83
CA LEU A 714 -6.98 -6.50 19.44
C LEU A 714 -6.45 -6.29 18.02
N ARG A 715 -7.25 -5.71 17.12
CA ARG A 715 -6.85 -5.37 15.74
C ARG A 715 -5.73 -4.32 15.70
N GLU A 716 -5.58 -3.51 16.75
CA GLU A 716 -4.50 -2.53 16.83
C GLU A 716 -3.11 -3.17 16.93
N TYR A 717 -3.04 -4.45 17.30
CA TYR A 717 -1.82 -5.23 17.50
C TYR A 717 -1.46 -6.10 16.29
N GLU A 718 -2.25 -6.07 15.22
CA GLU A 718 -2.02 -6.83 13.99
C GLU A 718 -0.66 -6.51 13.35
N SER A 719 0.05 -7.55 12.90
CA SER A 719 1.40 -7.43 12.35
C SER A 719 1.46 -6.61 11.06
N LEU A 720 0.47 -6.77 10.17
CA LEU A 720 0.42 -6.05 8.89
C LEU A 720 0.29 -4.53 9.04
N VAL A 721 -0.25 -4.06 10.17
CA VAL A 721 -0.41 -2.63 10.49
C VAL A 721 0.66 -2.13 11.48
N GLY A 722 1.73 -2.92 11.68
CA GLY A 722 2.85 -2.59 12.58
C GLY A 722 2.53 -2.73 14.07
N GLY A 723 1.44 -3.41 14.43
CA GLY A 723 0.94 -3.53 15.80
C GLY A 723 1.89 -4.27 16.76
N GLY A 724 2.80 -5.10 16.25
CA GLY A 724 3.84 -5.76 17.06
C GLY A 724 4.72 -4.78 17.85
N GLY A 725 4.94 -3.56 17.33
CA GLY A 725 5.67 -2.51 18.04
C GLY A 725 4.94 -1.91 19.25
N LYS A 726 3.64 -2.16 19.39
CA LYS A 726 2.83 -1.72 20.54
C LYS A 726 2.85 -2.71 21.70
N ILE A 727 3.36 -3.92 21.48
CA ILE A 727 3.34 -5.02 22.45
C ILE A 727 4.56 -4.89 23.39
N LYS A 728 4.31 -4.68 24.68
CA LYS A 728 5.32 -4.48 25.73
C LYS A 728 5.59 -5.77 26.51
N PRO A 729 6.78 -5.94 27.11
CA PRO A 729 7.18 -7.16 27.85
C PRO A 729 6.52 -7.31 29.24
N ILE A 730 5.21 -7.12 29.34
CA ILE A 730 4.46 -7.14 30.62
C ILE A 730 3.49 -8.34 30.74
N PHE A 731 3.83 -9.46 30.08
CA PHE A 731 2.98 -10.65 29.94
C PHE A 731 2.97 -11.52 31.21
N PRO A 732 1.82 -12.13 31.59
CA PRO A 732 1.85 -13.27 32.51
C PRO A 732 2.61 -14.43 31.86
N PRO A 733 3.21 -15.34 32.65
CA PRO A 733 3.81 -16.54 32.11
C PRO A 733 2.80 -17.36 31.30
N VAL A 734 3.09 -17.57 30.02
CA VAL A 734 2.33 -18.45 29.12
C VAL A 734 3.09 -19.76 28.98
N ILE A 735 2.40 -20.87 29.22
CA ILE A 735 2.91 -22.23 29.09
C ILE A 735 2.13 -22.94 27.99
N CYS A 736 2.83 -23.54 27.03
CA CYS A 736 2.21 -24.27 25.92
C CYS A 736 2.43 -25.77 26.06
N ILE A 737 1.35 -26.54 25.95
CA ILE A 737 1.34 -28.00 26.00
C ILE A 737 0.66 -28.50 24.71
N PRO A 738 1.43 -28.73 23.63
CA PRO A 738 0.87 -29.16 22.36
C PRO A 738 0.30 -30.57 22.44
N THR A 739 -0.91 -30.76 21.88
CA THR A 739 -1.52 -32.08 21.68
C THR A 739 -1.43 -32.56 20.23
N THR A 740 -0.89 -31.72 19.35
CA THR A 740 -0.70 -31.97 17.92
C THR A 740 0.71 -31.59 17.46
N SER A 741 1.20 -32.21 16.40
CA SER A 741 2.55 -31.97 15.88
C SER A 741 2.52 -31.32 14.49
N GLY A 742 1.96 -30.09 14.40
CA GLY A 742 1.82 -29.34 13.15
C GLY A 742 2.39 -27.92 13.21
N THR A 743 1.64 -27.01 13.83
CA THR A 743 1.93 -25.55 13.80
C THR A 743 3.25 -25.11 14.44
N GLY A 744 3.79 -25.87 15.40
CA GLY A 744 4.92 -25.44 16.22
C GLY A 744 4.66 -24.16 17.02
N SER A 745 3.38 -23.85 17.31
CA SER A 745 2.98 -22.65 18.05
C SER A 745 3.62 -22.58 19.44
N GLU A 746 3.98 -23.71 20.04
CA GLU A 746 4.73 -23.76 21.31
C GLU A 746 6.15 -23.15 21.24
N ALA A 747 6.69 -22.89 20.05
CA ALA A 747 8.07 -22.42 19.86
C ALA A 747 8.21 -21.10 19.10
N ASN A 748 7.11 -20.51 18.63
CA ASN A 748 7.15 -19.35 17.72
C ASN A 748 6.45 -18.10 18.29
N PRO A 749 6.81 -16.89 17.81
CA PRO A 749 6.25 -15.60 18.25
C PRO A 749 4.88 -15.24 17.63
N CYS A 750 4.22 -16.17 16.92
CA CYS A 750 3.00 -15.88 16.16
C CYS A 750 1.74 -16.37 16.89
N ALA A 751 0.62 -15.68 16.69
CA ALA A 751 -0.71 -16.19 16.99
C ALA A 751 -1.70 -15.74 15.91
N VAL A 752 -2.59 -16.64 15.50
CA VAL A 752 -3.60 -16.39 14.45
C VAL A 752 -4.99 -16.28 15.07
N LEU A 753 -5.72 -15.24 14.71
CA LEU A 753 -7.12 -15.02 15.13
C LEU A 753 -8.02 -14.77 13.94
N THR A 754 -9.31 -15.04 14.12
CA THR A 754 -10.37 -14.69 13.18
C THR A 754 -11.01 -13.35 13.56
N ASP A 755 -11.13 -12.48 12.57
CA ASP A 755 -11.87 -11.23 12.66
C ASP A 755 -13.17 -11.34 11.88
N ARG A 756 -14.27 -11.57 12.59
CA ARG A 756 -15.60 -11.73 12.00
C ARG A 756 -16.18 -10.42 11.44
N GLU A 757 -15.70 -9.26 11.89
CA GLU A 757 -16.13 -7.94 11.40
C GLU A 757 -15.52 -7.65 10.02
N ARG A 758 -14.24 -8.01 9.82
CA ARG A 758 -13.52 -7.83 8.55
C ARG A 758 -13.56 -9.06 7.62
N ASP A 759 -14.18 -10.15 8.05
CA ASP A 759 -14.23 -11.45 7.37
C ASP A 759 -12.84 -11.95 6.91
N LEU A 760 -11.87 -11.93 7.84
CA LEU A 760 -10.49 -12.35 7.57
C LEU A 760 -9.81 -12.96 8.79
N LYS A 761 -8.75 -13.73 8.56
CA LYS A 761 -7.78 -14.11 9.59
C LYS A 761 -6.64 -13.10 9.61
N PHE A 762 -6.16 -12.75 10.80
CA PHE A 762 -5.01 -11.87 10.96
C PHE A 762 -3.98 -12.47 11.92
N ILE A 763 -2.73 -12.04 11.74
CA ILE A 763 -1.58 -12.52 12.50
C ILE A 763 -1.17 -11.45 13.50
N LEU A 764 -1.00 -11.88 14.74
CA LEU A 764 -0.29 -11.16 15.79
C LEU A 764 1.11 -11.74 15.91
N MET A 765 2.14 -10.90 15.90
CA MET A 765 3.53 -11.34 15.98
C MET A 765 4.34 -10.44 16.90
N SER A 766 4.96 -11.05 17.92
CA SER A 766 5.88 -10.39 18.83
C SER A 766 6.77 -11.43 19.52
N ASN A 767 8.04 -11.11 19.76
CA ASN A 767 8.91 -11.97 20.57
C ASN A 767 8.39 -12.18 22.00
N HIS A 768 7.46 -11.34 22.47
CA HIS A 768 6.79 -11.51 23.76
C HIS A 768 5.72 -12.60 23.76
N PHE A 769 5.32 -13.11 22.60
CA PHE A 769 4.40 -14.24 22.47
C PHE A 769 5.08 -15.59 22.61
N ILE A 770 6.41 -15.63 22.51
CA ILE A 770 7.19 -16.85 22.72
C ILE A 770 6.88 -17.36 24.15
N PRO A 771 6.37 -18.59 24.30
CA PRO A 771 5.99 -19.10 25.61
C PRO A 771 7.16 -19.07 26.60
N LYS A 772 6.87 -18.94 27.89
CA LYS A 772 7.92 -19.09 28.92
C LYS A 772 8.36 -20.54 29.06
N LEU A 773 7.46 -21.48 28.79
CA LEU A 773 7.71 -22.91 28.85
C LEU A 773 6.89 -23.64 27.77
N ALA A 774 7.55 -24.50 27.00
CA ALA A 774 6.92 -25.48 26.12
C ALA A 774 7.07 -26.88 26.72
N VAL A 775 5.96 -27.56 26.98
CA VAL A 775 5.93 -28.93 27.55
C VAL A 775 5.49 -29.91 26.47
N VAL A 776 6.47 -30.47 25.77
CA VAL A 776 6.29 -31.26 24.56
C VAL A 776 6.41 -32.75 24.92
N ASP A 777 5.29 -33.36 25.30
CA ASP A 777 5.21 -34.77 25.69
C ASP A 777 4.57 -35.64 24.59
N PRO A 778 5.35 -36.49 23.89
CA PRO A 778 4.84 -37.36 22.83
C PRO A 778 3.80 -38.38 23.32
N LEU A 779 3.71 -38.66 24.64
CA LEU A 779 2.65 -39.50 25.19
C LEU A 779 1.26 -38.86 25.07
N ILE A 780 1.18 -37.52 25.06
CA ILE A 780 -0.08 -36.80 24.87
C ILE A 780 -0.53 -36.94 23.41
N CYS A 781 0.42 -36.86 22.47
CA CYS A 781 0.18 -37.02 21.03
C CYS A 781 -0.20 -38.45 20.62
N LYS A 782 -0.02 -39.44 21.49
CA LYS A 782 -0.46 -40.84 21.28
C LYS A 782 -1.94 -40.95 20.93
N SER A 783 -2.75 -40.05 21.52
CA SER A 783 -4.20 -40.04 21.36
C SER A 783 -4.67 -39.46 20.02
N MET A 784 -3.78 -38.91 19.19
CA MET A 784 -4.15 -38.37 17.88
C MET A 784 -4.65 -39.46 16.94
N PRO A 785 -5.85 -39.30 16.34
CA PRO A 785 -6.32 -40.17 15.27
C PRO A 785 -5.34 -40.20 14.08
N PRO A 786 -5.36 -41.28 13.26
CA PRO A 786 -4.50 -41.39 12.08
C PRO A 786 -4.65 -40.20 11.11
N GLY A 787 -5.89 -39.78 10.82
CA GLY A 787 -6.15 -38.63 9.94
C GLY A 787 -5.53 -37.34 10.46
N LEU A 788 -5.72 -37.01 11.75
CA LEU A 788 -5.13 -35.82 12.36
C LEU A 788 -3.59 -35.89 12.41
N THR A 789 -3.02 -37.09 12.59
CA THR A 789 -1.57 -37.31 12.55
C THR A 789 -1.00 -36.95 11.18
N VAL A 790 -1.71 -37.30 10.10
CA VAL A 790 -1.33 -36.97 8.73
C VAL A 790 -1.50 -35.47 8.47
N GLU A 791 -2.68 -34.91 8.76
CA GLU A 791 -2.98 -33.50 8.55
C GLU A 791 -1.96 -32.59 9.28
N SER A 792 -1.65 -32.86 10.55
CA SER A 792 -0.65 -32.07 11.28
C SER A 792 0.78 -32.33 10.81
N GLY A 793 1.11 -33.57 10.44
CA GLY A 793 2.46 -33.91 9.97
C GLY A 793 2.82 -33.28 8.63
N ILE A 794 1.85 -33.17 7.73
CA ILE A 794 2.03 -32.49 6.45
C ILE A 794 2.03 -30.96 6.62
N ASP A 795 1.24 -30.41 7.55
CA ASP A 795 1.33 -28.99 7.92
C ASP A 795 2.76 -28.62 8.38
N ALA A 796 3.36 -29.42 9.28
CA ALA A 796 4.75 -29.25 9.68
C ALA A 796 5.74 -29.39 8.50
N LEU A 797 5.46 -30.30 7.56
CA LEU A 797 6.26 -30.48 6.34
C LEU A 797 6.18 -29.26 5.43
N ALA A 798 4.98 -28.69 5.26
CA ALA A 798 4.74 -27.49 4.47
C ALA A 798 5.47 -26.29 5.06
N HIS A 799 5.39 -26.09 6.39
CA HIS A 799 6.17 -25.07 7.08
C HIS A 799 7.68 -25.19 6.85
N CYS A 800 8.22 -26.42 6.83
CA CYS A 800 9.64 -26.64 6.56
C CYS A 800 10.00 -26.35 5.10
N ILE A 801 9.25 -26.90 4.14
CA ILE A 801 9.56 -26.78 2.70
C ILE A 801 9.38 -25.33 2.23
N GLU A 802 8.24 -24.71 2.53
CA GLU A 802 7.97 -23.32 2.16
C GLU A 802 8.91 -22.37 2.90
N GLY A 803 9.12 -22.58 4.21
CA GLY A 803 10.04 -21.80 5.02
C GLY A 803 11.49 -21.85 4.53
N TYR A 804 11.94 -22.97 3.96
CA TYR A 804 13.30 -23.09 3.43
C TYR A 804 13.56 -22.16 2.23
N VAL A 805 12.57 -21.98 1.36
CA VAL A 805 12.74 -21.27 0.08
C VAL A 805 12.09 -19.88 0.04
N SER A 806 11.29 -19.51 1.04
CA SER A 806 10.62 -18.21 1.13
C SER A 806 11.58 -17.02 0.93
N LEU A 807 11.09 -16.00 0.22
CA LEU A 807 11.81 -14.77 -0.07
C LEU A 807 11.56 -13.63 0.93
N ALA A 808 10.74 -13.84 1.97
CA ALA A 808 10.50 -12.81 2.99
C ALA A 808 11.79 -12.38 3.71
N THR A 809 12.68 -13.34 3.97
CA THR A 809 14.05 -13.11 4.38
C THR A 809 14.95 -14.02 3.54
N PRO A 810 15.49 -13.55 2.40
CA PRO A 810 16.11 -14.42 1.39
C PRO A 810 17.21 -15.34 1.93
N TYR A 811 17.96 -14.87 2.94
CA TYR A 811 19.01 -15.63 3.60
C TYR A 811 18.81 -15.65 5.11
N HIS A 812 18.55 -16.84 5.68
CA HIS A 812 18.47 -17.02 7.13
C HIS A 812 18.91 -18.45 7.54
N PRO A 813 20.22 -18.71 7.72
CA PRO A 813 20.77 -20.06 7.82
C PRO A 813 20.25 -20.83 9.04
N TYR A 814 19.89 -20.13 10.12
CA TYR A 814 19.28 -20.75 11.29
C TYR A 814 17.91 -21.37 10.97
N PHE A 815 17.04 -20.66 10.23
CA PHE A 815 15.70 -21.15 9.89
C PHE A 815 15.78 -22.23 8.81
N GLU A 816 16.68 -22.06 7.86
CA GLU A 816 16.97 -23.06 6.83
C GLU A 816 17.48 -24.37 7.44
N SER A 817 18.33 -24.31 8.47
CA SER A 817 18.80 -25.51 9.18
C SER A 817 17.66 -26.23 9.92
N MET A 818 16.71 -25.48 10.51
CA MET A 818 15.53 -26.05 11.15
C MET A 818 14.62 -26.73 10.13
N ALA A 819 14.41 -26.11 8.95
CA ALA A 819 13.63 -26.70 7.87
C ALA A 819 14.20 -28.06 7.43
N LEU A 820 15.50 -28.13 7.11
CA LEU A 820 16.15 -29.37 6.68
C LEU A 820 16.06 -30.46 7.75
N TYR A 821 16.29 -30.11 9.03
CA TYR A 821 16.16 -31.08 10.11
C TYR A 821 14.71 -31.56 10.30
N GLY A 822 13.73 -30.67 10.20
CA GLY A 822 12.31 -30.98 10.25
C GLY A 822 11.90 -31.97 9.15
N VAL A 823 12.25 -31.69 7.88
CA VAL A 823 11.96 -32.58 6.74
C VAL A 823 12.58 -33.96 6.94
N LYS A 824 13.82 -34.03 7.43
CA LYS A 824 14.50 -35.30 7.76
C LYS A 824 13.73 -36.12 8.79
N LEU A 825 13.22 -35.48 9.86
CA LEU A 825 12.44 -36.15 10.90
C LEU A 825 11.11 -36.65 10.36
N ILE A 826 10.41 -35.83 9.56
CA ILE A 826 9.11 -36.17 8.96
C ILE A 826 9.26 -37.35 7.99
N GLY A 827 10.22 -37.29 7.06
CA GLY A 827 10.49 -38.37 6.13
C GLY A 827 10.81 -39.70 6.81
N ARG A 828 11.48 -39.64 7.98
CA ARG A 828 11.78 -40.81 8.81
C ARG A 828 10.56 -41.35 9.56
N SER A 829 9.68 -40.49 10.08
CA SER A 829 8.80 -40.89 11.19
C SER A 829 7.31 -40.69 10.97
N LEU A 830 6.86 -39.88 10.01
CA LEU A 830 5.43 -39.62 9.79
C LEU A 830 4.66 -40.90 9.45
N LEU A 831 5.17 -41.71 8.51
CA LEU A 831 4.54 -42.97 8.12
C LEU A 831 4.45 -43.96 9.29
N ARG A 832 5.44 -43.97 10.19
CA ARG A 832 5.44 -44.84 11.38
C ARG A 832 4.41 -44.36 12.40
N ALA A 833 4.36 -43.06 12.67
CA ALA A 833 3.38 -42.46 13.57
C ALA A 833 1.93 -42.61 13.05
N TYR A 834 1.74 -42.58 11.73
CA TYR A 834 0.45 -42.84 11.08
C TYR A 834 0.01 -44.30 11.26
N LYS A 835 0.90 -45.27 10.96
CA LYS A 835 0.59 -46.71 11.04
C LYS A 835 0.46 -47.22 12.48
N ASP A 836 1.24 -46.67 13.40
CA ASP A 836 1.19 -47.01 14.82
C ASP A 836 1.31 -45.74 15.70
N GLY A 837 0.17 -45.28 16.19
CA GLY A 837 0.09 -44.13 17.08
C GLY A 837 0.82 -44.33 18.43
N ASN A 838 1.15 -45.57 18.80
CA ASN A 838 1.90 -45.92 20.00
C ASN A 838 3.42 -45.89 19.79
N HIS A 839 3.90 -45.69 18.57
CA HIS A 839 5.33 -45.68 18.27
C HIS A 839 5.99 -44.39 18.79
N ILE A 840 6.29 -44.35 20.09
CA ILE A 840 6.74 -43.15 20.80
C ILE A 840 7.95 -42.47 20.15
N PRO A 841 9.01 -43.17 19.69
CA PRO A 841 10.11 -42.51 18.99
C PRO A 841 9.66 -41.73 17.74
N ALA A 842 8.64 -42.22 17.02
CA ALA A 842 8.12 -41.54 15.85
C ALA A 842 7.26 -40.32 16.25
N ARG A 843 6.48 -40.44 17.33
CA ARG A 843 5.76 -39.29 17.92
C ARG A 843 6.72 -38.21 18.42
N THR A 844 7.82 -38.59 19.07
CA THR A 844 8.88 -37.67 19.50
C THR A 844 9.48 -36.92 18.32
N ASP A 845 9.82 -37.63 17.24
CA ASP A 845 10.33 -37.03 16.01
C ASP A 845 9.33 -36.03 15.41
N MET A 846 8.05 -36.38 15.34
CA MET A 846 7.02 -35.48 14.82
C MET A 846 6.85 -34.23 15.67
N CYS A 847 6.90 -34.34 17.00
CA CYS A 847 6.88 -33.17 17.88
C CYS A 847 8.08 -32.23 17.63
N MET A 848 9.29 -32.78 17.51
CA MET A 848 10.47 -31.97 17.19
C MET A 848 10.38 -31.38 15.77
N ALA A 849 9.84 -32.12 14.80
CA ALA A 849 9.60 -31.61 13.46
C ALA A 849 8.61 -30.44 13.44
N ALA A 850 7.56 -30.47 14.28
CA ALA A 850 6.62 -29.37 14.42
C ALA A 850 7.31 -28.11 14.96
N ILE A 851 8.17 -28.24 15.98
CA ILE A 851 9.01 -27.12 16.48
C ILE A 851 9.90 -26.58 15.36
N CYS A 852 10.58 -27.46 14.62
CA CYS A 852 11.41 -27.08 13.49
C CYS A 852 10.63 -26.32 12.40
N GLY A 853 9.45 -26.81 12.03
CA GLY A 853 8.55 -26.14 11.09
C GLY A 853 8.08 -24.79 11.62
N GLY A 854 7.70 -24.73 12.90
CA GLY A 854 7.29 -23.52 13.60
C GLY A 854 8.35 -22.42 13.61
N LEU A 855 9.63 -22.80 13.63
CA LEU A 855 10.77 -21.88 13.52
C LEU A 855 11.10 -21.56 12.05
N ALA A 856 11.04 -22.56 11.16
CA ALA A 856 11.36 -22.41 9.76
C ALA A 856 10.43 -21.42 9.04
N PHE A 857 9.12 -21.47 9.31
CA PHE A 857 8.18 -20.57 8.65
C PHE A 857 8.33 -19.10 9.05
N LEU A 858 9.12 -18.78 10.08
CA LEU A 858 9.46 -17.38 10.40
C LEU A 858 10.28 -16.71 9.28
N LYS A 859 10.90 -17.50 8.39
CA LYS A 859 11.47 -17.02 7.11
C LYS A 859 10.39 -16.65 6.07
N GLY A 860 9.13 -17.02 6.31
CA GLY A 860 7.95 -16.79 5.47
C GLY A 860 7.39 -18.09 4.87
N LEU A 861 6.27 -17.96 4.17
CA LEU A 861 5.53 -19.06 3.51
C LEU A 861 5.29 -18.71 2.04
N GLY A 862 4.59 -19.56 1.27
CA GLY A 862 4.35 -19.32 -0.16
C GLY A 862 2.95 -19.70 -0.63
N LEU A 863 2.85 -20.03 -1.91
CA LEU A 863 1.60 -20.39 -2.58
C LEU A 863 0.83 -21.51 -1.87
N GLY A 864 1.55 -22.43 -1.21
CA GLY A 864 0.93 -23.55 -0.51
C GLY A 864 0.00 -23.07 0.57
N HIS A 865 0.49 -22.20 1.46
CA HIS A 865 -0.34 -21.57 2.47
C HIS A 865 -1.37 -20.59 1.90
N ALA A 866 -1.08 -19.90 0.80
CA ALA A 866 -2.09 -19.08 0.12
C ALA A 866 -3.32 -19.91 -0.32
N LEU A 867 -3.08 -21.10 -0.87
CA LEU A 867 -4.15 -22.02 -1.24
C LEU A 867 -4.83 -22.58 0.02
N THR A 868 -4.07 -22.94 1.05
CA THR A 868 -4.60 -23.39 2.35
C THR A 868 -5.58 -22.37 2.96
N HIS A 869 -5.22 -21.08 2.99
CA HIS A 869 -6.08 -20.00 3.47
C HIS A 869 -7.35 -19.86 2.64
N THR A 870 -7.21 -19.96 1.31
CA THR A 870 -8.34 -19.84 0.38
C THR A 870 -9.32 -20.99 0.56
N LEU A 871 -8.84 -22.23 0.61
CA LEU A 871 -9.68 -23.41 0.84
C LEU A 871 -10.34 -23.40 2.22
N GLY A 872 -9.63 -22.92 3.25
CA GLY A 872 -10.21 -22.77 4.58
C GLY A 872 -11.34 -21.73 4.64
N SER A 873 -11.15 -20.57 4.00
CA SER A 873 -12.15 -19.48 4.02
C SER A 873 -13.33 -19.73 3.08
N ARG A 874 -13.10 -20.32 1.90
CA ARG A 874 -14.13 -20.48 0.84
C ARG A 874 -14.81 -21.84 0.84
N CYS A 875 -14.11 -22.88 1.28
CA CYS A 875 -14.63 -24.25 1.28
C CYS A 875 -14.83 -24.78 2.71
N HIS A 876 -14.59 -23.97 3.73
CA HIS A 876 -14.63 -24.36 5.15
C HIS A 876 -13.78 -25.61 5.45
N MET A 877 -12.69 -25.78 4.71
CA MET A 877 -11.80 -26.93 4.85
C MET A 877 -10.91 -26.76 6.09
N PRO A 878 -10.78 -27.78 6.97
CA PRO A 878 -9.83 -27.73 8.07
C PRO A 878 -8.40 -27.46 7.59
N HIS A 879 -7.66 -26.61 8.31
CA HIS A 879 -6.35 -26.09 7.88
C HIS A 879 -5.36 -27.20 7.46
N GLY A 880 -5.13 -28.20 8.32
CA GLY A 880 -4.19 -29.29 8.03
C GLY A 880 -4.60 -30.13 6.82
N ARG A 881 -5.90 -30.24 6.52
CA ARG A 881 -6.40 -30.91 5.31
C ARG A 881 -6.14 -30.07 4.07
N ALA A 882 -6.39 -28.76 4.15
CA ALA A 882 -6.12 -27.83 3.05
C ALA A 882 -4.61 -27.74 2.74
N ALA A 883 -3.75 -27.84 3.75
CA ALA A 883 -2.30 -27.86 3.61
C ALA A 883 -1.77 -29.05 2.79
N LEU A 884 -2.48 -30.19 2.76
CA LEU A 884 -2.16 -31.33 1.90
C LEU A 884 -2.16 -30.93 0.42
N LEU A 885 -3.24 -30.26 0.01
CA LEU A 885 -3.41 -29.77 -1.36
C LEU A 885 -2.50 -28.57 -1.63
N GLY A 886 -2.37 -27.67 -0.65
CA GLY A 886 -1.50 -26.51 -0.68
C GLY A 886 -0.05 -26.88 -0.99
N LEU A 887 0.55 -27.79 -0.22
CA LEU A 887 1.95 -28.18 -0.38
C LEU A 887 2.22 -28.81 -1.76
N LEU A 888 1.32 -29.66 -2.26
CA LEU A 888 1.47 -30.23 -3.60
C LEU A 888 1.41 -29.16 -4.69
N CYS A 889 0.46 -28.22 -4.58
CA CYS A 889 0.36 -27.08 -5.50
C CYS A 889 1.61 -26.20 -5.45
N PHE A 890 2.16 -25.96 -4.26
CA PHE A 890 3.38 -25.18 -4.06
C PHE A 890 4.57 -25.80 -4.78
N VAL A 891 4.80 -27.10 -4.59
CA VAL A 891 5.92 -27.80 -5.22
C VAL A 891 5.78 -27.80 -6.75
N LYS A 892 4.57 -28.07 -7.28
CA LYS A 892 4.29 -28.01 -8.72
C LYS A 892 4.56 -26.61 -9.31
N ALA A 893 4.20 -25.55 -8.58
CA ALA A 893 4.37 -24.18 -9.02
C ALA A 893 5.85 -23.74 -9.02
N ASN A 894 6.62 -24.20 -8.03
CA ASN A 894 7.97 -23.71 -7.76
C ASN A 894 9.09 -24.64 -8.23
N LYS A 895 8.80 -25.81 -8.79
CA LYS A 895 9.83 -26.83 -9.14
C LYS A 895 10.98 -26.33 -10.01
N GLU A 896 10.70 -25.44 -10.96
CA GLU A 896 11.73 -24.86 -11.84
C GLU A 896 12.55 -23.78 -11.11
N THR A 897 11.87 -22.95 -10.30
CA THR A 897 12.48 -21.84 -9.56
C THR A 897 13.33 -22.33 -8.37
N CYS A 898 12.92 -23.42 -7.73
CA CYS A 898 13.50 -23.95 -6.50
C CYS A 898 14.20 -25.31 -6.70
N ARG A 899 14.71 -25.60 -7.90
CA ARG A 899 15.25 -26.91 -8.27
C ARG A 899 16.24 -27.49 -7.27
N GLU A 900 17.32 -26.76 -6.96
CA GLU A 900 18.36 -27.24 -6.03
C GLU A 900 17.81 -27.39 -4.60
N PRO A 901 17.13 -26.38 -4.00
CA PRO A 901 16.47 -26.55 -2.71
C PRO A 901 15.52 -27.75 -2.63
N PHE A 902 14.78 -28.05 -3.70
CA PHE A 902 13.83 -29.14 -3.72
C PHE A 902 14.52 -30.50 -3.82
N ILE A 903 15.68 -30.60 -4.48
CA ILE A 903 16.52 -31.81 -4.44
C ILE A 903 16.96 -32.09 -3.00
N ASP A 904 17.41 -31.09 -2.25
CA ASP A 904 17.80 -31.27 -0.85
C ASP A 904 16.65 -31.84 -0.01
N MET A 905 15.44 -31.31 -0.21
CA MET A 905 14.24 -31.79 0.50
C MET A 905 13.85 -33.22 0.09
N ALA A 906 13.87 -33.53 -1.20
CA ALA A 906 13.56 -34.86 -1.73
C ALA A 906 14.54 -35.90 -1.18
N GLN A 907 15.83 -35.54 -1.12
CA GLN A 907 16.88 -36.39 -0.56
C GLN A 907 16.65 -36.71 0.91
N LEU A 908 16.04 -35.81 1.68
CA LEU A 908 15.72 -36.02 3.09
C LEU A 908 14.44 -36.83 3.32
N ILE A 909 13.49 -36.78 2.39
CA ILE A 909 12.22 -37.54 2.47
C ILE A 909 12.44 -39.00 2.08
N ASP A 910 12.94 -39.27 0.87
CA ASP A 910 13.04 -40.64 0.33
C ASP A 910 14.26 -40.88 -0.55
N ARG A 911 15.29 -40.01 -0.49
CA ARG A 911 16.56 -40.11 -1.25
C ARG A 911 16.39 -39.91 -2.77
N SER A 912 15.28 -39.32 -3.20
CA SER A 912 15.06 -38.96 -4.60
C SER A 912 15.62 -37.57 -4.94
N ASN A 913 15.61 -37.22 -6.23
CA ASN A 913 15.97 -35.89 -6.73
C ASN A 913 14.75 -35.10 -7.24
N ASP A 914 13.52 -35.59 -6.97
CA ASP A 914 12.28 -34.95 -7.39
C ASP A 914 11.31 -34.87 -6.21
N LEU A 915 11.13 -33.66 -5.68
CA LEU A 915 10.28 -33.42 -4.53
C LEU A 915 8.80 -33.67 -4.83
N GLU A 916 8.34 -33.41 -6.06
CA GLU A 916 6.95 -33.66 -6.45
C GLU A 916 6.66 -35.16 -6.38
N GLU A 917 7.53 -35.98 -6.98
CA GLU A 917 7.38 -37.44 -6.92
C GLU A 917 7.54 -37.98 -5.50
N SER A 918 8.50 -37.46 -4.72
CA SER A 918 8.69 -37.84 -3.31
C SER A 918 7.42 -37.58 -2.49
N LEU A 919 6.78 -36.43 -2.69
CA LEU A 919 5.51 -36.10 -2.03
C LEU A 919 4.37 -37.01 -2.49
N LEU A 920 4.23 -37.28 -3.79
CA LEU A 920 3.20 -38.20 -4.29
C LEU A 920 3.37 -39.62 -3.74
N ARG A 921 4.61 -40.12 -3.67
CA ARG A 921 4.91 -41.43 -3.04
C ARG A 921 4.59 -41.43 -1.54
N LEU A 922 4.90 -40.34 -0.83
CA LEU A 922 4.54 -40.19 0.58
C LEU A 922 3.03 -40.15 0.76
N TYR A 923 2.31 -39.37 -0.04
CA TYR A 923 0.86 -39.22 0.03
C TYR A 923 0.13 -40.53 -0.23
N LYS A 924 0.59 -41.30 -1.22
CA LYS A 924 0.10 -42.66 -1.47
C LYS A 924 0.31 -43.60 -0.28
N LYS A 925 1.44 -43.51 0.44
CA LYS A 925 1.72 -44.34 1.63
C LYS A 925 0.91 -43.93 2.87
N LEU A 926 0.40 -42.69 2.88
CA LEU A 926 -0.42 -42.11 3.95
C LEU A 926 -1.92 -42.13 3.62
N ASP A 927 -2.32 -42.76 2.52
CA ASP A 927 -3.69 -42.82 2.03
C ASP A 927 -4.35 -41.43 1.85
N ILE A 928 -3.57 -40.44 1.41
CA ILE A 928 -4.06 -39.08 1.14
C ILE A 928 -4.67 -39.00 -0.26
N PRO A 929 -5.97 -38.64 -0.41
CA PRO A 929 -6.54 -38.25 -1.69
C PRO A 929 -5.86 -36.99 -2.22
N ILE A 930 -5.49 -36.98 -3.50
CA ILE A 930 -4.78 -35.84 -4.12
C ILE A 930 -5.66 -35.04 -5.09
N ALA A 931 -6.85 -35.56 -5.43
CA ALA A 931 -7.77 -34.88 -6.33
C ALA A 931 -8.64 -33.89 -5.57
N LEU A 932 -8.77 -32.66 -6.05
CA LEU A 932 -9.62 -31.64 -5.40
C LEU A 932 -11.09 -32.09 -5.30
N LYS A 933 -11.58 -32.85 -6.29
CA LYS A 933 -12.95 -33.39 -6.31
C LYS A 933 -13.24 -34.33 -5.14
N ASP A 934 -12.23 -35.04 -4.63
CA ASP A 934 -12.40 -35.99 -3.52
C ASP A 934 -12.66 -35.28 -2.18
N TYR A 935 -12.39 -33.96 -2.13
CA TYR A 935 -12.69 -33.10 -0.99
C TYR A 935 -13.98 -32.29 -1.15
N GLY A 936 -14.80 -32.61 -2.16
CA GLY A 936 -16.08 -31.93 -2.41
C GLY A 936 -15.95 -30.53 -2.99
N ILE A 937 -14.80 -30.19 -3.57
CA ILE A 937 -14.60 -28.89 -4.24
C ILE A 937 -15.27 -28.93 -5.63
N PRO A 938 -16.24 -28.05 -5.92
CA PRO A 938 -16.86 -27.99 -7.25
C PRO A 938 -15.88 -27.47 -8.31
N LYS A 939 -15.98 -27.97 -9.55
CA LYS A 939 -15.06 -27.58 -10.64
C LYS A 939 -15.25 -26.12 -11.03
N GLU A 940 -16.48 -25.64 -10.96
CA GLU A 940 -16.88 -24.26 -11.20
C GLU A 940 -16.23 -23.26 -10.22
N ASN A 941 -15.82 -23.71 -9.03
CA ASN A 941 -15.21 -22.85 -8.02
C ASN A 941 -13.70 -22.63 -8.24
N LEU A 942 -13.05 -23.37 -9.15
CA LEU A 942 -11.59 -23.31 -9.31
C LEU A 942 -11.09 -21.93 -9.72
N ASP A 943 -11.85 -21.19 -10.53
CA ASP A 943 -11.47 -19.85 -10.95
C ASP A 943 -11.57 -18.83 -9.81
N GLU A 944 -12.58 -18.96 -8.94
CA GLU A 944 -12.70 -18.18 -7.72
C GLU A 944 -11.55 -18.49 -6.75
N ILE A 945 -11.24 -19.78 -6.53
CA ILE A 945 -10.12 -20.20 -5.69
C ILE A 945 -8.81 -19.64 -6.24
N ALA A 946 -8.54 -19.78 -7.54
CA ALA A 946 -7.36 -19.23 -8.18
C ALA A 946 -7.27 -17.71 -8.02
N PHE A 947 -8.40 -17.00 -8.13
CA PHE A 947 -8.46 -15.56 -7.95
C PHE A 947 -8.01 -15.14 -6.55
N TYR A 948 -8.57 -15.75 -5.51
CA TYR A 948 -8.24 -15.40 -4.12
C TYR A 948 -6.83 -15.87 -3.73
N THR A 949 -6.43 -17.08 -4.13
CA THR A 949 -5.09 -17.62 -3.88
C THR A 949 -4.01 -16.74 -4.53
N SER A 950 -4.20 -16.32 -5.79
CA SER A 950 -3.23 -15.46 -6.49
C SER A 950 -2.98 -14.13 -5.81
N ARG A 951 -3.97 -13.68 -5.02
CA ARG A 951 -3.93 -12.41 -4.31
C ARG A 951 -3.48 -12.58 -2.87
N ASP A 952 -3.40 -13.77 -2.30
CA ASP A 952 -2.96 -13.88 -0.91
C ASP A 952 -1.57 -13.22 -0.72
N ALA A 953 -1.38 -12.55 0.41
CA ALA A 953 -0.17 -11.77 0.67
C ALA A 953 1.07 -12.68 0.66
N VAL A 954 0.96 -13.93 1.12
CA VAL A 954 2.10 -14.86 1.11
C VAL A 954 2.48 -15.29 -0.31
N ASN A 955 1.51 -15.45 -1.24
CA ASN A 955 1.82 -15.72 -2.65
C ASN A 955 2.49 -14.52 -3.33
N MET A 956 2.04 -13.31 -3.02
CA MET A 956 2.50 -12.12 -3.72
C MET A 956 3.83 -11.57 -3.18
N ALA A 957 4.11 -11.77 -1.90
CA ALA A 957 5.26 -11.15 -1.24
C ALA A 957 6.41 -12.11 -0.96
N THR A 958 6.13 -13.40 -0.73
CA THR A 958 7.13 -14.32 -0.16
C THR A 958 7.32 -15.61 -0.96
N ASP A 959 6.39 -15.97 -1.86
CA ASP A 959 6.55 -17.11 -2.77
C ASP A 959 7.66 -16.87 -3.83
N PRO A 960 8.57 -17.84 -4.07
CA PRO A 960 9.67 -17.69 -5.02
C PRO A 960 9.25 -17.46 -6.48
N ALA A 961 8.23 -18.18 -6.96
CA ALA A 961 7.74 -18.03 -8.33
C ALA A 961 6.73 -16.88 -8.43
N SER A 962 5.92 -16.69 -7.39
CA SER A 962 4.75 -15.80 -7.32
C SER A 962 3.83 -15.97 -8.54
N PRO A 963 3.23 -17.16 -8.73
CA PRO A 963 2.48 -17.47 -9.93
C PRO A 963 1.23 -16.61 -10.09
N SER A 964 0.92 -16.29 -11.34
CA SER A 964 -0.30 -15.55 -11.72
C SER A 964 -1.57 -16.38 -11.47
N ARG A 965 -2.74 -15.71 -11.36
CA ARG A 965 -4.07 -16.37 -11.31
C ARG A 965 -4.23 -17.43 -12.39
N ARG A 966 -3.80 -17.15 -13.63
CA ARG A 966 -3.90 -18.10 -14.74
C ARG A 966 -3.11 -19.36 -14.46
N ARG A 967 -1.84 -19.22 -14.04
CA ARG A 967 -0.99 -20.36 -13.73
C ARG A 967 -1.55 -21.17 -12.54
N ILE A 968 -2.10 -20.50 -11.54
CA ILE A 968 -2.76 -21.16 -10.40
C ILE A 968 -4.00 -21.91 -10.88
N LEU A 969 -4.84 -21.32 -11.73
CA LEU A 969 -6.01 -22.00 -12.30
C LEU A 969 -5.61 -23.24 -13.13
N ASP A 970 -4.54 -23.16 -13.92
CA ASP A 970 -4.01 -24.30 -14.67
C ASP A 970 -3.60 -25.43 -13.71
N LEU A 971 -2.86 -25.10 -12.64
CA LEU A 971 -2.45 -26.06 -11.60
C LEU A 971 -3.65 -26.67 -10.87
N LEU A 972 -4.63 -25.87 -10.48
CA LEU A 972 -5.86 -26.36 -9.84
C LEU A 972 -6.66 -27.27 -10.78
N THR A 973 -6.66 -26.97 -12.08
CA THR A 973 -7.33 -27.81 -13.09
C THR A 973 -6.61 -29.15 -13.24
N GLU A 974 -5.27 -29.15 -13.28
CA GLU A 974 -4.45 -30.37 -13.27
C GLU A 974 -4.70 -31.21 -11.99
N MET A 975 -4.86 -30.56 -10.84
CA MET A 975 -5.11 -31.20 -9.55
C MET A 975 -6.59 -31.58 -9.31
N TYR A 976 -7.51 -31.18 -10.18
CA TYR A 976 -8.94 -31.48 -10.00
C TYR A 976 -9.24 -32.97 -10.17
N ASP A 977 -8.63 -33.56 -11.19
CA ASP A 977 -8.72 -34.98 -11.52
C ASP A 977 -7.40 -35.45 -12.15
N PRO A 978 -6.31 -35.54 -11.35
CA PRO A 978 -5.03 -35.98 -11.86
C PRO A 978 -5.20 -37.39 -12.41
N GLN A 979 -4.91 -37.59 -13.71
CA GLN A 979 -5.06 -38.90 -14.35
C GLN A 979 -4.30 -39.97 -13.54
N ARG A 980 -4.98 -41.10 -13.31
CA ARG A 980 -4.61 -42.21 -12.41
C ARG A 980 -3.17 -42.69 -12.53
#